data_AF-A0A9P8JBC9-F1
#
_entry.id   AF-A0A9P8JBC9-F1
#
_cell.length_a   1.000
_cell.length_b   1.000
_cell.length_c   1.000
_cell.angle_alpha   90.00
_cell.angle_beta   90.00
_cell.angle_gamma   90.00
#
_symmetry.space_group_name_H-M   'P 1'
#
loop_
_entity.id
_entity.type
_entity.pdbx_description
1 polymer ?
#
loop_
_entity_poly.entity_id
_entity_poly.type
_entity_poly.pdbx_seq_one_letter_code
_entity_poly.pdbx_strand_id
1 'polypeptide(L)'
;MSWVHKTNQSIAKSAFGRYFRLEGSGHHRSRDGSFFFTEIRAGLATFFAMAYIIAVNSSVVSDTGGTCVCPPTSLDACATDVAYNLCKQEIRRDLVTATAAISALTSFCMGLFANLPLGLAPGMGINAYFTYTVVGFNGTGLVPYRIALTAVFVEGLLFVALTLLGIRQWLARAIPTSIKLATGVGIGLYLTIIGFSYSAGVGLITGATSTPLEIAGCSQQYLTVNDGLMCDPSHKMRSPTMWIGIFLGGFLTVFLMMFRVKGAIIAGILLVSIISWPRGTDVTYFPHTELGDSSFDFFKNVVTFRPIKNILAAQEWDVSSHGGQFGLALITFLYVDILDCTGTLYAMARFAGVMDEKTQDFEGSATAYLVDAVGISIGSLFGTSPVTAFIESGAGISEGGKTGIAAMVTGFCFFISVFFAPIFASIPPWATGGTLIIIGSLMAKSAADINWRYMGDAIPAFLTIATMPFTYSIAYGLIAGILSYILINTTVYMIEKASGGRFVPQDKQFKEPWTWRLEGGLFPPWVVRAAKGKRDFWKPYEMVDHATSEQESVTEVPSSGAAKSLGPDEGSSASSKEAAKNASTDSIDPPPTQKWAEESFVVAQVDLSKLQKSFEETLSEAISRVKESPSFDGNEKFGVIAYLSSWPAEVSHALEATQEIASIVVYGSSEVESTKPTLFHRPGNPPIPIKKDASKKNKTYYYPKVEPFFVLPAHKSFHASSASVSHTRTLSFLKPILGGPYFDLEEIWEEHCLYEFGERAVEKTMSTMVQEPYVNHIPTLTGGIGRAKLTDFYRDHFIFNNPEDTALELVSRTVGIDRVIDEFIFSFTHDREIDWLLPGVPPTGKKCRLPFTSIVNIRGDRLYHEHIAWDQATALVQLGLLPEYLPFSYPIEGKTAAPGKHFEYRVPAAGVETAQKLIDESSVESNQMLAFTIREADD
;
A
#
# COMPACT_ATOMS: atom_id res chain seq x y z
N MET A 1 16.75 25.75 -13.85
CA MET A 1 15.50 24.96 -13.72
C MET A 1 14.29 25.53 -14.50
N SER A 2 14.44 26.33 -15.57
CA SER A 2 13.31 27.11 -16.14
C SER A 2 12.47 26.43 -17.24
N TRP A 3 13.02 25.56 -18.08
CA TRP A 3 12.29 25.02 -19.24
C TRP A 3 11.42 23.80 -18.92
N VAL A 4 11.96 22.82 -18.18
CA VAL A 4 11.25 21.58 -17.80
C VAL A 4 9.94 21.89 -17.05
N HIS A 5 10.00 22.82 -16.09
CA HIS A 5 8.83 23.22 -15.32
C HIS A 5 7.79 23.98 -16.17
N LYS A 6 8.23 24.89 -17.05
CA LYS A 6 7.34 25.60 -17.99
C LYS A 6 6.63 24.64 -18.95
N THR A 7 7.35 23.65 -19.48
CA THR A 7 6.78 22.63 -20.36
C THR A 7 5.81 21.73 -19.61
N ASN A 8 6.14 21.30 -18.39
CA ASN A 8 5.23 20.52 -17.54
C ASN A 8 3.91 21.28 -17.28
N GLN A 9 3.99 22.56 -16.89
CA GLN A 9 2.79 23.39 -16.68
C GLN A 9 2.01 23.65 -17.97
N SER A 10 2.69 23.88 -19.09
CA SER A 10 2.04 24.09 -20.38
C SER A 10 1.29 22.85 -20.85
N ILE A 11 1.87 21.67 -20.65
CA ILE A 11 1.23 20.39 -21.00
C ILE A 11 0.10 20.09 -20.03
N ALA A 12 0.28 20.33 -18.73
CA ALA A 12 -0.77 20.16 -17.72
C ALA A 12 -2.03 20.97 -18.06
N LYS A 13 -1.88 22.24 -18.45
CA LYS A 13 -3.00 23.13 -18.83
C LYS A 13 -3.65 22.78 -20.17
N SER A 14 -3.06 21.90 -20.97
CA SER A 14 -3.61 21.49 -22.26
C SER A 14 -4.73 20.45 -22.10
N ALA A 15 -5.52 20.23 -23.17
CA ALA A 15 -6.51 19.16 -23.20
C ALA A 15 -5.90 17.76 -22.94
N PHE A 16 -4.64 17.57 -23.36
CA PHE A 16 -3.89 16.34 -23.09
C PHE A 16 -3.62 16.16 -21.59
N GLY A 17 -3.10 17.20 -20.92
CA GLY A 17 -2.88 17.15 -19.48
C GLY A 17 -4.16 16.96 -18.67
N ARG A 18 -5.27 17.52 -19.15
CA ARG A 18 -6.60 17.34 -18.54
C ARG A 18 -7.13 15.91 -18.71
N TYR A 19 -6.88 15.25 -19.85
CA TYR A 19 -7.27 13.86 -20.09
C TYR A 19 -6.51 12.89 -19.17
N PHE A 20 -5.18 13.04 -19.09
CA PHE A 20 -4.32 12.21 -18.24
C PHE A 20 -4.33 12.63 -16.76
N ARG A 21 -5.04 13.73 -16.43
CA ARG A 21 -5.23 14.26 -15.07
C ARG A 21 -3.93 14.66 -14.39
N LEU A 22 -3.04 15.30 -15.17
CA LEU A 22 -1.76 15.81 -14.68
C LEU A 22 -1.95 16.86 -13.59
N GLU A 23 -0.95 16.99 -12.72
CA GLU A 23 -0.91 18.04 -11.69
C GLU A 23 -0.96 19.43 -12.36
N GLY A 24 -1.84 20.31 -11.87
CA GLY A 24 -2.04 21.65 -12.45
C GLY A 24 -2.92 21.70 -13.72
N SER A 25 -3.61 20.60 -14.07
CA SER A 25 -4.53 20.54 -15.22
C SER A 25 -5.93 21.12 -14.99
N GLY A 26 -6.29 21.45 -13.75
CA GLY A 26 -7.62 21.92 -13.39
C GLY A 26 -8.74 20.88 -13.60
N HIS A 27 -8.40 19.59 -13.54
CA HIS A 27 -9.35 18.48 -13.47
C HIS A 27 -9.68 18.18 -12.01
N HIS A 28 -10.95 17.94 -11.68
CA HIS A 28 -11.43 17.65 -10.31
C HIS A 28 -10.86 16.37 -9.65
N ARG A 29 -10.01 15.62 -10.38
CA ARG A 29 -9.34 14.38 -9.96
C ARG A 29 -7.88 14.38 -10.44
N SER A 30 -7.22 15.54 -10.39
CA SER A 30 -5.80 15.61 -10.71
C SER A 30 -4.99 14.70 -9.78
N ARG A 31 -3.96 14.07 -10.32
CA ARG A 31 -3.06 13.21 -9.53
C ARG A 31 -1.85 14.03 -9.11
N ASP A 32 -1.68 14.23 -7.81
CA ASP A 32 -0.56 15.01 -7.29
C ASP A 32 0.78 14.29 -7.56
N GLY A 33 1.82 15.04 -7.91
CA GLY A 33 3.13 14.54 -8.33
C GLY A 33 3.20 14.00 -9.77
N SER A 34 2.11 14.07 -10.54
CA SER A 34 2.10 13.60 -11.95
C SER A 34 2.52 14.70 -12.93
N PHE A 35 3.81 14.70 -13.29
CA PHE A 35 4.37 15.61 -14.29
C PHE A 35 4.75 14.88 -15.57
N PHE A 36 4.59 15.55 -16.73
CA PHE A 36 4.85 14.95 -18.04
C PHE A 36 6.24 14.29 -18.17
N PHE A 37 7.32 14.96 -17.74
CA PHE A 37 8.66 14.37 -17.79
C PHE A 37 8.88 13.26 -16.76
N THR A 38 8.20 13.31 -15.62
CA THR A 38 8.22 12.22 -14.62
C THR A 38 7.58 10.97 -15.20
N GLU A 39 6.44 11.13 -15.89
CA GLU A 39 5.75 10.04 -16.57
C GLU A 39 6.57 9.43 -17.72
N ILE A 40 7.30 10.25 -18.49
CA ILE A 40 8.24 9.73 -19.50
C ILE A 40 9.34 8.91 -18.86
N ARG A 41 9.95 9.42 -17.77
CA ARG A 41 10.99 8.71 -17.04
C ARG A 41 10.47 7.40 -16.46
N ALA A 42 9.27 7.42 -15.89
CA ALA A 42 8.59 6.25 -15.38
C ALA A 42 8.33 5.21 -16.48
N GLY A 43 7.82 5.64 -17.66
CA GLY A 43 7.60 4.74 -18.78
C GLY A 43 8.88 4.12 -19.34
N LEU A 44 9.98 4.88 -19.36
CA LEU A 44 11.30 4.34 -19.72
C LEU A 44 11.78 3.31 -18.68
N ALA A 45 11.59 3.58 -17.39
CA ALA A 45 11.93 2.65 -16.32
C ALA A 45 11.11 1.35 -16.42
N THR A 46 9.79 1.44 -16.64
CA THR A 46 8.92 0.28 -16.90
C THR A 46 9.37 -0.51 -18.12
N PHE A 47 9.64 0.16 -19.25
CA PHE A 47 10.14 -0.52 -20.44
C PHE A 47 11.45 -1.27 -20.16
N PHE A 48 12.42 -0.62 -19.51
CA PHE A 48 13.70 -1.27 -19.22
C PHE A 48 13.57 -2.41 -18.20
N ALA A 49 12.58 -2.35 -17.31
CA ALA A 49 12.26 -3.45 -16.41
C ALA A 49 11.56 -4.61 -17.13
N MET A 50 10.77 -4.34 -18.18
CA MET A 50 10.00 -5.34 -18.94
C MET A 50 10.69 -5.89 -20.19
N ALA A 51 11.70 -5.20 -20.75
CA ALA A 51 12.23 -5.50 -22.09
C ALA A 51 12.76 -6.94 -22.25
N TYR A 52 13.16 -7.58 -21.15
CA TYR A 52 13.60 -8.97 -21.15
C TYR A 52 12.51 -9.94 -21.67
N ILE A 53 11.22 -9.58 -21.58
CA ILE A 53 10.10 -10.41 -22.03
C ILE A 53 10.18 -10.75 -23.52
N ILE A 54 10.77 -9.85 -24.31
CA ILE A 54 10.94 -10.03 -25.76
C ILE A 54 11.77 -11.30 -26.03
N ALA A 55 12.82 -11.53 -25.24
CA ALA A 55 13.65 -12.71 -25.34
C ALA A 55 13.00 -13.92 -24.63
N VAL A 56 12.55 -13.75 -23.39
CA VAL A 56 12.08 -14.87 -22.55
C VAL A 56 10.79 -15.50 -23.08
N ASN A 57 9.80 -14.71 -23.50
CA ASN A 57 8.58 -15.27 -24.08
C ASN A 57 8.89 -16.08 -25.34
N SER A 58 9.77 -15.55 -26.19
CA SER A 58 10.17 -16.23 -27.42
C SER A 58 10.88 -17.55 -27.16
N SER A 59 11.75 -17.64 -26.13
CA SER A 59 12.40 -18.90 -25.77
C SER A 59 11.40 -19.91 -25.23
N VAL A 60 10.55 -19.50 -24.27
CA VAL A 60 9.59 -20.40 -23.61
C VAL A 60 8.51 -20.87 -24.59
N VAL A 61 7.89 -20.00 -25.37
CA VAL A 61 6.81 -20.42 -26.29
C VAL A 61 7.35 -21.22 -27.47
N SER A 62 8.59 -20.95 -27.92
CA SER A 62 9.21 -21.76 -28.98
C SER A 62 9.41 -23.21 -28.57
N ASP A 63 9.54 -23.51 -27.27
CA ASP A 63 9.69 -24.88 -26.77
C ASP A 63 8.49 -25.79 -26.99
N THR A 64 7.32 -25.21 -27.34
CA THR A 64 6.18 -26.00 -27.82
C THR A 64 6.42 -26.65 -29.18
N GLY A 65 7.42 -26.19 -29.95
CA GLY A 65 7.55 -26.52 -31.37
C GLY A 65 6.65 -25.70 -32.30
N GLY A 66 5.72 -24.90 -31.74
CA GLY A 66 4.80 -24.04 -32.47
C GLY A 66 4.04 -24.80 -33.58
N THR A 67 4.14 -24.32 -34.81
CA THR A 67 3.51 -24.95 -35.99
C THR A 67 4.40 -25.98 -36.69
N CYS A 68 5.61 -26.24 -36.17
CA CYS A 68 6.52 -27.22 -36.75
C CYS A 68 6.02 -28.63 -36.45
N VAL A 69 6.01 -29.50 -37.46
CA VAL A 69 5.58 -30.89 -37.32
C VAL A 69 6.81 -31.74 -37.06
N CYS A 70 6.83 -32.46 -35.94
CA CYS A 70 7.88 -33.44 -35.68
C CYS A 70 7.65 -34.73 -36.50
N PRO A 71 8.71 -35.35 -37.08
CA PRO A 71 8.59 -36.65 -37.74
C PRO A 71 8.06 -37.76 -36.80
N PRO A 72 7.16 -38.64 -37.26
CA PRO A 72 6.46 -39.62 -36.42
C PRO A 72 7.31 -40.84 -35.99
N THR A 73 8.61 -40.88 -36.26
CA THR A 73 9.43 -42.08 -36.05
C THR A 73 9.90 -42.28 -34.60
N SER A 74 9.97 -41.21 -33.77
CA SER A 74 10.05 -41.26 -32.29
C SER A 74 10.01 -39.84 -31.69
N LEU A 75 9.57 -39.70 -30.43
CA LEU A 75 9.52 -38.41 -29.70
C LEU A 75 10.90 -37.77 -29.49
N ASP A 76 11.95 -38.59 -29.40
CA ASP A 76 13.35 -38.13 -29.27
C ASP A 76 13.97 -37.70 -30.61
N ALA A 77 13.38 -38.12 -31.75
CA ALA A 77 13.86 -37.73 -33.07
C ALA A 77 13.66 -36.23 -33.35
N CYS A 78 12.69 -35.57 -32.71
CA CYS A 78 12.44 -34.13 -32.90
C CYS A 78 13.65 -33.29 -32.45
N ALA A 79 14.30 -33.67 -31.36
CA ALA A 79 15.41 -32.90 -30.79
C ALA A 79 16.68 -33.02 -31.64
N THR A 80 16.85 -34.11 -32.37
CA THR A 80 18.03 -34.40 -33.19
C THR A 80 17.86 -34.03 -34.67
N ASP A 81 16.63 -33.79 -35.14
CA ASP A 81 16.34 -33.36 -36.52
C ASP A 81 16.71 -31.89 -36.75
N VAL A 82 17.58 -31.64 -37.72
CA VAL A 82 18.05 -30.30 -38.09
C VAL A 82 16.92 -29.46 -38.71
N ALA A 83 16.04 -30.06 -39.52
CA ALA A 83 14.95 -29.34 -40.19
C ALA A 83 13.90 -28.84 -39.18
N TYR A 84 13.57 -29.66 -38.18
CA TYR A 84 12.68 -29.28 -37.09
C TYR A 84 13.28 -28.14 -36.25
N ASN A 85 14.56 -28.24 -35.89
CA ASN A 85 15.24 -27.21 -35.10
C ASN A 85 15.37 -25.87 -35.86
N LEU A 86 15.58 -25.90 -37.18
CA LEU A 86 15.56 -24.70 -38.03
C LEU A 86 14.16 -24.05 -38.03
N CYS A 87 13.10 -24.85 -38.19
CA CYS A 87 11.72 -24.35 -38.10
C CYS A 87 11.41 -23.75 -36.72
N LYS A 88 11.78 -24.43 -35.63
CA LYS A 88 11.64 -23.95 -34.25
C LYS A 88 12.34 -22.61 -34.05
N GLN A 89 13.52 -22.44 -34.65
CA GLN A 89 14.25 -21.18 -34.60
C GLN A 89 13.55 -20.06 -35.38
N GLU A 90 12.96 -20.36 -36.53
CA GLU A 90 12.14 -19.38 -37.26
C GLU A 90 10.94 -18.94 -36.44
N ILE A 91 10.28 -19.86 -35.74
CA ILE A 91 9.17 -19.56 -34.83
C ILE A 91 9.64 -18.68 -33.67
N ARG A 92 10.79 -18.98 -33.06
CA ARG A 92 11.37 -18.13 -32.00
C ARG A 92 11.55 -16.69 -32.48
N ARG A 93 12.11 -16.50 -33.68
CA ARG A 93 12.30 -15.16 -34.28
C ARG A 93 10.96 -14.47 -34.60
N ASP A 94 9.93 -15.22 -34.99
CA ASP A 94 8.57 -14.69 -35.20
C ASP A 94 7.94 -14.26 -33.87
N LEU A 95 8.12 -15.06 -32.81
CA LEU A 95 7.64 -14.78 -31.46
C LEU A 95 8.27 -13.54 -30.84
N VAL A 96 9.55 -13.25 -31.12
CA VAL A 96 10.21 -11.99 -30.71
C VAL A 96 9.43 -10.78 -31.27
N THR A 97 9.11 -10.84 -32.57
CA THR A 97 8.37 -9.78 -33.26
C THR A 97 6.94 -9.69 -32.76
N ALA A 98 6.27 -10.83 -32.59
CA ALA A 98 4.92 -10.93 -32.06
C ALA A 98 4.82 -10.34 -30.65
N THR A 99 5.75 -10.69 -29.77
CA THR A 99 5.82 -10.20 -28.38
C THR A 99 5.99 -8.68 -28.35
N ALA A 100 6.96 -8.14 -29.09
CA ALA A 100 7.18 -6.69 -29.13
C ALA A 100 5.96 -5.94 -29.70
N ALA A 101 5.34 -6.46 -30.77
CA ALA A 101 4.18 -5.83 -31.41
C ALA A 101 2.94 -5.85 -30.50
N ILE A 102 2.63 -6.98 -29.86
CA ILE A 102 1.46 -7.07 -28.98
C ILE A 102 1.65 -6.27 -27.69
N SER A 103 2.86 -6.28 -27.10
CA SER A 103 3.19 -5.45 -25.93
C SER A 103 3.10 -3.97 -26.26
N ALA A 104 3.52 -3.56 -27.45
CA ALA A 104 3.38 -2.19 -27.91
C ALA A 104 1.90 -1.76 -27.98
N LEU A 105 1.06 -2.58 -28.64
CA LEU A 105 -0.35 -2.30 -28.81
C LEU A 105 -1.09 -2.26 -27.47
N THR A 106 -0.94 -3.29 -26.65
CA THR A 106 -1.69 -3.46 -25.40
C THR A 106 -1.26 -2.47 -24.33
N SER A 107 0.05 -2.20 -24.18
CA SER A 107 0.54 -1.16 -23.26
C SER A 107 0.07 0.23 -23.67
N PHE A 108 0.08 0.52 -24.98
CA PHE A 108 -0.40 1.81 -25.48
C PHE A 108 -1.91 1.98 -25.24
N CYS A 109 -2.70 0.94 -25.51
CA CYS A 109 -4.14 0.94 -25.23
C CYS A 109 -4.45 1.06 -23.73
N MET A 110 -3.66 0.41 -22.86
CA MET A 110 -3.83 0.51 -21.40
C MET A 110 -3.60 1.94 -20.94
N GLY A 111 -2.51 2.56 -21.41
CA GLY A 111 -2.21 3.95 -21.13
C GLY A 111 -3.27 4.90 -21.65
N LEU A 112 -3.69 4.75 -22.91
CA LEU A 112 -4.65 5.63 -23.54
C LEU A 112 -6.05 5.49 -22.91
N PHE A 113 -6.61 4.29 -22.84
CA PHE A 113 -8.04 4.12 -22.50
C PHE A 113 -8.28 3.99 -20.99
N ALA A 114 -7.41 3.30 -20.24
CA ALA A 114 -7.59 3.10 -18.81
C ALA A 114 -6.91 4.19 -17.96
N ASN A 115 -5.97 4.95 -18.55
CA ASN A 115 -5.15 5.95 -17.85
C ASN A 115 -4.43 5.36 -16.61
N LEU A 116 -3.83 4.18 -16.77
CA LEU A 116 -3.06 3.49 -15.73
C LEU A 116 -1.60 3.33 -16.15
N PRO A 117 -0.62 3.47 -15.24
CA PRO A 117 0.82 3.39 -15.52
C PRO A 117 1.30 1.93 -15.67
N LEU A 118 0.52 1.07 -16.32
CA LEU A 118 0.75 -0.37 -16.38
C LEU A 118 1.13 -0.82 -17.80
N GLY A 119 2.28 -1.48 -17.93
CA GLY A 119 2.70 -2.16 -19.14
C GLY A 119 2.04 -3.55 -19.25
N LEU A 120 1.66 -3.91 -20.47
CA LEU A 120 1.08 -5.22 -20.80
C LEU A 120 2.02 -5.98 -21.73
N ALA A 121 2.16 -7.28 -21.47
CA ALA A 121 2.94 -8.20 -22.28
C ALA A 121 2.45 -9.64 -22.07
N PRO A 122 2.89 -10.61 -22.90
CA PRO A 122 2.55 -12.02 -22.70
C PRO A 122 2.97 -12.52 -21.30
N GLY A 123 2.01 -12.96 -20.48
CA GLY A 123 2.19 -13.22 -19.05
C GLY A 123 3.10 -14.39 -18.74
N MET A 124 4.25 -14.17 -18.09
CA MET A 124 5.27 -15.22 -17.96
C MET A 124 4.81 -16.51 -17.27
N GLY A 125 3.96 -16.40 -16.26
CA GLY A 125 3.39 -17.57 -15.60
C GLY A 125 2.51 -18.39 -16.55
N ILE A 126 1.63 -17.71 -17.26
CA ILE A 126 0.69 -18.33 -18.21
C ILE A 126 1.44 -18.83 -19.47
N ASN A 127 2.53 -18.18 -19.88
CA ASN A 127 3.38 -18.64 -20.98
C ASN A 127 3.96 -20.01 -20.67
N ALA A 128 4.49 -20.21 -19.46
CA ALA A 128 5.04 -21.49 -19.05
C ALA A 128 3.96 -22.57 -18.87
N TYR A 129 2.78 -22.22 -18.35
CA TYR A 129 1.63 -23.13 -18.32
C TYR A 129 1.17 -23.56 -19.72
N PHE A 130 1.02 -22.58 -20.63
CA PHE A 130 0.70 -22.81 -22.04
C PHE A 130 1.73 -23.75 -22.69
N THR A 131 3.01 -23.46 -22.53
CA THR A 131 4.08 -24.24 -23.14
C THR A 131 4.20 -25.64 -22.57
N TYR A 132 4.35 -25.76 -21.25
CA TYR A 132 4.80 -27.01 -20.65
C TYR A 132 3.65 -27.90 -20.18
N THR A 133 2.49 -27.33 -19.85
CA THR A 133 1.35 -28.12 -19.34
C THR A 133 0.31 -28.41 -20.41
N VAL A 134 -0.03 -27.42 -21.24
CA VAL A 134 -1.10 -27.58 -22.25
C VAL A 134 -0.55 -28.19 -23.54
N VAL A 135 0.45 -27.53 -24.14
CA VAL A 135 1.03 -27.96 -25.42
C VAL A 135 2.15 -28.98 -25.23
N GLY A 136 2.86 -28.93 -24.11
CA GLY A 136 4.01 -29.77 -23.82
C GLY A 136 5.25 -29.41 -24.63
N PHE A 137 6.40 -29.89 -24.15
CA PHE A 137 7.68 -29.70 -24.85
C PHE A 137 7.62 -30.40 -26.21
N ASN A 138 7.92 -29.68 -27.30
CA ASN A 138 7.81 -30.12 -28.69
C ASN A 138 6.42 -30.68 -29.09
N GLY A 139 5.34 -30.27 -28.41
CA GLY A 139 3.97 -30.67 -28.77
C GLY A 139 3.52 -32.00 -28.17
N THR A 140 4.18 -32.47 -27.11
CA THR A 140 3.89 -33.74 -26.41
C THR A 140 2.69 -33.70 -25.46
N GLY A 141 2.12 -32.52 -25.26
CA GLY A 141 1.03 -32.28 -24.32
C GLY A 141 -0.33 -32.77 -24.82
N LEU A 142 -1.35 -32.45 -24.03
CA LEU A 142 -2.73 -32.89 -24.28
C LEU A 142 -3.37 -32.18 -25.47
N VAL A 143 -2.90 -30.96 -25.82
CA VAL A 143 -3.54 -30.12 -26.84
C VAL A 143 -2.49 -29.60 -27.82
N PRO A 144 -2.68 -29.78 -29.14
CA PRO A 144 -1.80 -29.18 -30.15
C PRO A 144 -1.72 -27.66 -30.02
N TYR A 145 -0.56 -27.08 -30.34
CA TYR A 145 -0.31 -25.64 -30.30
C TYR A 145 -1.41 -24.78 -30.94
N ARG A 146 -1.88 -25.19 -32.14
CA ARG A 146 -2.90 -24.45 -32.90
C ARG A 146 -4.26 -24.42 -32.20
N ILE A 147 -4.66 -25.54 -31.60
CA ILE A 147 -5.92 -25.66 -30.85
C ILE A 147 -5.81 -24.89 -29.52
N ALA A 148 -4.64 -24.92 -28.88
CA ALA A 148 -4.38 -24.12 -27.69
C ALA A 148 -4.49 -22.61 -27.97
N LEU A 149 -3.98 -22.12 -29.11
CA LEU A 149 -4.17 -20.73 -29.55
C LEU A 149 -5.65 -20.40 -29.79
N THR A 150 -6.43 -21.32 -30.36
CA THR A 150 -7.88 -21.14 -30.50
C THR A 150 -8.58 -21.04 -29.15
N ALA A 151 -8.16 -21.85 -28.16
CA ALA A 151 -8.71 -21.78 -26.81
C ALA A 151 -8.45 -20.41 -26.18
N VAL A 152 -7.22 -19.89 -26.28
CA VAL A 152 -6.86 -18.54 -25.80
C VAL A 152 -7.63 -17.44 -26.54
N PHE A 153 -7.86 -17.60 -27.85
CA PHE A 153 -8.67 -16.64 -28.61
C PHE A 153 -10.10 -16.56 -28.09
N VAL A 154 -10.75 -17.71 -27.93
CA VAL A 154 -12.13 -17.85 -27.43
C VAL A 154 -12.23 -17.37 -25.99
N GLU A 155 -11.24 -17.68 -25.15
CA GLU A 155 -11.11 -17.15 -23.80
C GLU A 155 -11.13 -15.63 -23.77
N GLY A 156 -10.30 -14.96 -24.57
CA GLY A 156 -10.27 -13.50 -24.61
C GLY A 156 -11.63 -12.90 -24.99
N LEU A 157 -12.35 -13.51 -25.94
CA LEU A 157 -13.71 -13.09 -26.31
C LEU A 157 -14.72 -13.32 -25.16
N LEU A 158 -14.57 -14.43 -24.45
CA LEU A 158 -15.37 -14.73 -23.27
C LEU A 158 -15.09 -13.70 -22.16
N PHE A 159 -13.84 -13.28 -21.96
CA PHE A 159 -13.51 -12.20 -21.04
C PHE A 159 -14.03 -10.85 -21.46
N VAL A 160 -14.02 -10.52 -22.75
CA VAL A 160 -14.69 -9.30 -23.24
C VAL A 160 -16.16 -9.35 -22.84
N ALA A 161 -16.85 -10.48 -23.07
CA ALA A 161 -18.24 -10.64 -22.68
C ALA A 161 -18.44 -10.54 -21.15
N LEU A 162 -17.63 -11.22 -20.33
CA LEU A 162 -17.73 -11.18 -18.87
C LEU A 162 -17.40 -9.80 -18.28
N THR A 163 -16.47 -9.06 -18.90
CA THR A 163 -16.09 -7.71 -18.47
C THR A 163 -17.20 -6.71 -18.80
N LEU A 164 -17.85 -6.86 -19.96
CA LEU A 164 -19.04 -6.08 -20.31
C LEU A 164 -20.21 -6.38 -19.36
N LEU A 165 -20.35 -7.64 -18.94
CA LEU A 165 -21.36 -8.06 -17.94
C LEU A 165 -20.97 -7.73 -16.50
N GLY A 166 -19.76 -7.20 -16.23
CA GLY A 166 -19.23 -6.85 -14.90
C GLY A 166 -18.85 -8.01 -13.99
N ILE A 167 -18.94 -9.24 -14.50
CA ILE A 167 -18.71 -10.45 -13.72
C ILE A 167 -17.21 -10.57 -13.37
N ARG A 168 -16.33 -10.13 -14.28
CA ARG A 168 -14.87 -10.18 -14.06
C ARG A 168 -14.44 -9.32 -12.86
N GLN A 169 -14.98 -8.10 -12.75
CA GLN A 169 -14.73 -7.18 -11.63
C GLN A 169 -15.34 -7.70 -10.33
N TRP A 170 -16.52 -8.35 -10.40
CA TRP A 170 -17.10 -8.99 -9.22
C TRP A 170 -16.25 -10.16 -8.73
N LEU A 171 -15.77 -11.00 -9.64
CA LEU A 171 -14.92 -12.15 -9.31
C LEU A 171 -13.57 -11.68 -8.73
N ALA A 172 -13.02 -10.59 -9.28
CA ALA A 172 -11.84 -9.95 -8.75
C ALA A 172 -12.00 -9.49 -7.30
N ARG A 173 -13.16 -8.92 -6.96
CA ARG A 173 -13.51 -8.49 -5.61
C ARG A 173 -13.79 -9.68 -4.67
N ALA A 174 -14.25 -10.81 -5.19
CA ALA A 174 -14.60 -11.99 -4.41
C ALA A 174 -13.42 -12.77 -3.84
N ILE A 175 -12.20 -12.60 -4.37
CA ILE A 175 -11.02 -13.33 -3.89
C ILE A 175 -10.45 -12.65 -2.62
N PRO A 176 -10.11 -13.41 -1.56
CA PRO A 176 -9.44 -12.88 -0.37
C PRO A 176 -8.08 -12.23 -0.69
N THR A 177 -7.73 -11.16 0.02
CA THR A 177 -6.50 -10.39 -0.23
C THR A 177 -5.26 -11.24 0.04
N SER A 178 -5.25 -12.06 1.09
CA SER A 178 -4.14 -12.96 1.40
C SER A 178 -3.83 -13.93 0.24
N ILE A 179 -4.85 -14.43 -0.48
CA ILE A 179 -4.65 -15.31 -1.64
C ILE A 179 -4.17 -14.50 -2.85
N LYS A 180 -4.70 -13.28 -3.07
CA LYS A 180 -4.23 -12.38 -4.14
C LYS A 180 -2.74 -12.07 -3.99
N LEU A 181 -2.31 -11.73 -2.78
CA LEU A 181 -0.90 -11.44 -2.48
C LEU A 181 -0.02 -12.70 -2.60
N ALA A 182 -0.50 -13.83 -2.07
CA ALA A 182 0.19 -15.12 -2.18
C ALA A 182 0.37 -15.59 -3.65
N THR A 183 -0.59 -15.27 -4.52
CA THR A 183 -0.52 -15.58 -5.95
C THR A 183 0.69 -14.90 -6.60
N GLY A 184 0.90 -13.61 -6.33
CA GLY A 184 2.07 -12.89 -6.85
C GLY A 184 3.39 -13.50 -6.37
N VAL A 185 3.48 -13.88 -5.10
CA VAL A 185 4.68 -14.53 -4.52
C VAL A 185 4.92 -15.91 -5.15
N GLY A 186 3.86 -16.72 -5.29
CA GLY A 186 3.94 -18.06 -5.88
C GLY A 186 4.37 -18.03 -7.35
N ILE A 187 3.87 -17.06 -8.13
CA ILE A 187 4.33 -16.82 -9.51
C ILE A 187 5.81 -16.44 -9.52
N GLY A 188 6.27 -15.57 -8.59
CA GLY A 188 7.68 -15.23 -8.47
C GLY A 188 8.60 -16.42 -8.19
N LEU A 189 8.20 -17.33 -7.30
CA LEU A 189 8.94 -18.59 -7.06
C LEU A 189 8.90 -19.52 -8.28
N TYR A 190 7.79 -19.54 -9.02
CA TYR A 190 7.68 -20.30 -10.26
C TYR A 190 8.62 -19.75 -11.36
N LEU A 191 8.80 -18.43 -11.46
CA LEU A 191 9.79 -17.84 -12.34
C LEU A 191 11.23 -18.14 -11.90
N THR A 192 11.45 -18.19 -10.59
CA THR A 192 12.76 -18.53 -10.02
C THR A 192 13.17 -19.95 -10.39
N ILE A 193 12.26 -20.93 -10.31
CA ILE A 193 12.56 -22.31 -10.71
C ILE A 193 12.81 -22.43 -12.23
N ILE A 194 12.09 -21.67 -13.06
CA ILE A 194 12.36 -21.57 -14.52
C ILE A 194 13.74 -20.92 -14.77
N GLY A 195 14.10 -19.88 -14.02
CA GLY A 195 15.41 -19.24 -14.10
C GLY A 195 16.57 -20.15 -13.69
N PHE A 196 16.32 -21.14 -12.84
CA PHE A 196 17.29 -22.18 -12.50
C PHE A 196 17.35 -23.32 -13.52
N SER A 197 16.30 -23.56 -14.32
CA SER A 197 16.27 -24.66 -15.28
C SER A 197 17.09 -24.38 -16.56
N TYR A 198 17.19 -25.37 -17.46
CA TYR A 198 17.93 -25.25 -18.72
C TYR A 198 17.17 -24.58 -19.86
N SER A 199 15.84 -24.53 -19.83
CA SER A 199 15.04 -24.07 -20.98
C SER A 199 15.15 -22.56 -21.18
N ALA A 200 14.98 -21.79 -20.10
CA ALA A 200 15.03 -20.33 -20.12
C ALA A 200 16.03 -19.74 -19.10
N GLY A 201 16.78 -20.60 -18.40
CA GLY A 201 17.56 -20.25 -17.22
C GLY A 201 19.06 -20.50 -17.33
N VAL A 202 19.74 -20.46 -16.18
CA VAL A 202 21.19 -20.69 -16.06
C VAL A 202 21.59 -22.18 -16.08
N GLY A 203 20.62 -23.11 -16.02
CA GLY A 203 20.87 -24.56 -16.00
C GLY A 203 21.45 -25.08 -14.69
N LEU A 204 21.08 -24.48 -13.55
CA LEU A 204 21.53 -24.89 -12.21
C LEU A 204 20.80 -26.14 -11.70
N ILE A 205 19.55 -26.36 -12.08
CA ILE A 205 18.74 -27.50 -11.62
C ILE A 205 18.20 -28.32 -12.79
N THR A 206 17.96 -29.60 -12.52
CA THR A 206 17.28 -30.52 -13.43
C THR A 206 16.50 -31.59 -12.65
N GLY A 207 15.69 -32.40 -13.33
CA GLY A 207 15.01 -33.53 -12.70
C GLY A 207 15.94 -34.72 -12.45
N ALA A 208 15.65 -35.52 -11.43
CA ALA A 208 16.35 -36.77 -11.16
C ALA A 208 15.37 -37.93 -10.92
N THR A 209 15.87 -39.17 -10.98
CA THR A 209 15.07 -40.37 -10.73
C THR A 209 14.83 -40.63 -9.24
N SER A 210 15.76 -40.22 -8.38
CA SER A 210 15.72 -40.45 -6.92
C SER A 210 15.13 -39.26 -6.14
N THR A 211 15.19 -38.06 -6.71
CA THR A 211 14.68 -36.82 -6.10
C THR A 211 13.98 -35.98 -7.17
N PRO A 212 12.92 -35.23 -6.83
CA PRO A 212 12.21 -34.41 -7.84
C PRO A 212 13.10 -33.35 -8.52
N LEU A 213 14.10 -32.83 -7.81
CA LEU A 213 15.05 -31.83 -8.30
C LEU A 213 16.46 -32.18 -7.82
N GLU A 214 17.44 -32.11 -8.74
CA GLU A 214 18.86 -32.30 -8.46
C GLU A 214 19.69 -31.15 -9.04
N ILE A 215 20.85 -30.89 -8.41
CA ILE A 215 21.82 -29.91 -8.90
C ILE A 215 22.42 -30.38 -10.23
N ALA A 216 22.44 -29.46 -11.20
CA ALA A 216 22.93 -29.66 -12.55
C ALA A 216 24.14 -28.74 -12.85
N GLY A 217 24.18 -28.11 -14.02
CA GLY A 217 25.26 -27.24 -14.45
C GLY A 217 26.29 -27.92 -15.34
N CYS A 218 25.91 -28.97 -16.06
CA CYS A 218 26.70 -29.54 -17.15
C CYS A 218 26.36 -28.86 -18.50
N SER A 219 27.26 -28.94 -19.48
CA SER A 219 26.97 -28.52 -20.86
C SER A 219 25.93 -29.45 -21.49
N GLN A 220 25.15 -28.97 -22.47
CA GLN A 220 24.07 -29.75 -23.10
C GLN A 220 24.52 -31.10 -23.67
N GLN A 221 25.80 -31.23 -24.04
CA GLN A 221 26.39 -32.47 -24.57
C GLN A 221 26.56 -33.58 -23.51
N TYR A 222 26.55 -33.22 -22.22
CA TYR A 222 26.75 -34.14 -21.09
C TYR A 222 25.46 -34.42 -20.31
N LEU A 223 24.31 -34.03 -20.88
CA LEU A 223 23.00 -34.51 -20.44
C LEU A 223 22.80 -35.93 -20.98
N THR A 224 22.68 -36.92 -20.09
CA THR A 224 22.64 -38.33 -20.50
C THR A 224 21.37 -38.69 -21.28
N VAL A 225 21.56 -39.51 -22.32
CA VAL A 225 20.66 -39.75 -23.47
C VAL A 225 19.39 -40.54 -23.16
N ASN A 226 19.28 -41.23 -22.02
CA ASN A 226 18.15 -42.13 -21.81
C ASN A 226 16.86 -41.46 -21.33
N ASP A 227 16.88 -40.18 -20.93
CA ASP A 227 15.68 -39.36 -20.68
C ASP A 227 15.97 -37.83 -20.77
N GLY A 228 17.19 -37.38 -21.14
CA GLY A 228 17.53 -35.97 -21.37
C GLY A 228 17.54 -35.05 -20.13
N LEU A 229 17.25 -35.57 -18.93
CA LEU A 229 17.10 -34.77 -17.70
C LEU A 229 18.25 -34.90 -16.70
N MET A 230 19.24 -35.78 -16.87
CA MET A 230 20.28 -35.98 -15.84
C MET A 230 21.67 -35.55 -16.33
N CYS A 231 22.40 -34.80 -15.50
CA CYS A 231 23.80 -34.48 -15.73
C CYS A 231 24.71 -35.62 -15.24
N ASP A 232 25.72 -35.97 -16.04
CA ASP A 232 26.78 -36.88 -15.61
C ASP A 232 27.41 -36.39 -14.28
N PRO A 233 27.55 -37.25 -13.26
CA PRO A 233 28.13 -36.88 -11.97
C PRO A 233 29.48 -36.16 -12.05
N SER A 234 30.30 -36.46 -13.05
CA SER A 234 31.63 -35.87 -13.24
C SER A 234 31.62 -34.44 -13.80
N HIS A 235 30.50 -33.99 -14.38
CA HIS A 235 30.34 -32.71 -15.07
C HIS A 235 29.35 -31.73 -14.38
N LYS A 236 28.91 -32.04 -13.16
CA LYS A 236 28.05 -31.16 -12.35
C LYS A 236 28.73 -29.83 -12.03
N MET A 237 28.01 -28.71 -12.18
CA MET A 237 28.47 -27.33 -11.96
C MET A 237 29.74 -26.91 -12.75
N ARG A 238 30.04 -27.57 -13.86
CA ARG A 238 31.23 -27.27 -14.70
C ARG A 238 30.94 -26.45 -15.96
N SER A 239 29.67 -26.13 -16.22
CA SER A 239 29.28 -25.36 -17.41
C SER A 239 29.76 -23.91 -17.29
N PRO A 240 30.54 -23.40 -18.26
CA PRO A 240 30.99 -22.00 -18.23
C PRO A 240 29.83 -21.02 -18.47
N THR A 241 28.79 -21.40 -19.23
CA THR A 241 27.62 -20.55 -19.48
C THR A 241 26.81 -20.30 -18.21
N MET A 242 26.70 -21.31 -17.34
CA MET A 242 26.05 -21.20 -16.03
C MET A 242 26.76 -20.16 -15.14
N TRP A 243 28.09 -20.25 -15.00
CA TRP A 243 28.84 -19.35 -14.14
C TRP A 243 28.83 -17.90 -14.63
N ILE A 244 28.88 -17.68 -15.94
CA ILE A 244 28.68 -16.35 -16.52
C ILE A 244 27.28 -15.83 -16.19
N GLY A 245 26.24 -16.65 -16.37
CA GLY A 245 24.87 -16.30 -16.02
C GLY A 245 24.70 -15.93 -14.54
N ILE A 246 25.35 -16.66 -13.64
CA ILE A 246 25.30 -16.40 -12.19
C ILE A 246 26.07 -15.13 -11.81
N PHE A 247 27.34 -15.01 -12.20
CA PHE A 247 28.18 -13.89 -11.76
C PHE A 247 27.87 -12.59 -12.49
N LEU A 248 27.73 -12.63 -13.82
CA LEU A 248 27.55 -11.44 -14.64
C LEU A 248 26.06 -11.14 -14.89
N GLY A 249 25.23 -12.17 -15.05
CA GLY A 249 23.77 -12.01 -15.19
C GLY A 249 23.02 -11.84 -13.87
N GLY A 250 23.53 -12.41 -12.77
CA GLY A 250 22.94 -12.37 -11.44
C GLY A 250 23.63 -11.37 -10.50
N PHE A 251 24.80 -11.73 -9.96
CA PHE A 251 25.49 -10.94 -8.93
C PHE A 251 25.82 -9.52 -9.37
N LEU A 252 26.36 -9.33 -10.58
CA LEU A 252 26.65 -7.99 -11.11
C LEU A 252 25.36 -7.16 -11.26
N THR A 253 24.28 -7.76 -11.76
CA THR A 253 22.98 -7.09 -11.86
C THR A 253 22.50 -6.63 -10.50
N VAL A 254 22.58 -7.48 -9.47
CA VAL A 254 22.24 -7.11 -8.09
C VAL A 254 23.14 -5.98 -7.59
N PHE A 255 24.46 -6.05 -7.82
CA PHE A 255 25.39 -4.99 -7.45
C PHE A 255 24.99 -3.65 -8.10
N LEU A 256 24.72 -3.65 -9.41
CA LEU A 256 24.24 -2.46 -10.12
C LEU A 256 22.89 -1.94 -9.57
N MET A 257 21.98 -2.85 -9.19
CA MET A 257 20.73 -2.49 -8.53
C MET A 257 20.95 -1.86 -7.15
N MET A 258 21.90 -2.35 -6.36
CA MET A 258 22.26 -1.76 -5.05
C MET A 258 22.77 -0.33 -5.20
N PHE A 259 23.53 -0.02 -6.25
CA PHE A 259 23.95 1.35 -6.57
C PHE A 259 22.87 2.18 -7.29
N ARG A 260 21.64 1.68 -7.39
CA ARG A 260 20.50 2.32 -8.08
C ARG A 260 20.83 2.74 -9.52
N VAL A 261 21.63 1.94 -10.23
CA VAL A 261 21.94 2.17 -11.64
C VAL A 261 20.69 1.90 -12.47
N LYS A 262 20.26 2.90 -13.25
CA LYS A 262 19.08 2.80 -14.11
C LYS A 262 19.33 1.77 -15.22
N GLY A 263 18.39 0.83 -15.38
CA GLY A 263 18.50 -0.25 -16.38
C GLY A 263 19.48 -1.37 -15.98
N ALA A 264 19.79 -1.54 -14.69
CA ALA A 264 20.70 -2.58 -14.19
C ALA A 264 20.41 -3.98 -14.74
N ILE A 265 19.14 -4.38 -14.80
CA ILE A 265 18.69 -5.68 -15.34
C ILE A 265 19.16 -5.87 -16.78
N ILE A 266 18.92 -4.88 -17.64
CA ILE A 266 19.33 -4.94 -19.05
C ILE A 266 20.85 -4.89 -19.19
N ALA A 267 21.55 -4.11 -18.35
CA ALA A 267 23.00 -4.06 -18.38
C ALA A 267 23.62 -5.44 -18.13
N GLY A 268 23.08 -6.21 -17.18
CA GLY A 268 23.46 -7.61 -16.95
C GLY A 268 23.20 -8.52 -18.14
N ILE A 269 21.99 -8.46 -18.71
CA ILE A 269 21.61 -9.26 -19.90
C ILE A 269 22.53 -8.93 -21.09
N LEU A 270 22.76 -7.65 -21.36
CA LEU A 270 23.59 -7.20 -22.47
C LEU A 270 25.04 -7.62 -22.28
N LEU A 271 25.61 -7.49 -21.08
CA LEU A 271 26.99 -7.89 -20.83
C LEU A 271 27.20 -9.38 -21.08
N VAL A 272 26.32 -10.23 -20.55
CA VAL A 272 26.37 -11.68 -20.79
C VAL A 272 26.18 -11.99 -22.28
N SER A 273 25.23 -11.32 -22.94
CA SER A 273 24.97 -11.51 -24.38
C SER A 273 26.19 -11.14 -25.23
N ILE A 274 26.84 -10.00 -24.96
CA ILE A 274 28.03 -9.54 -25.68
C ILE A 274 29.19 -10.52 -25.51
N ILE A 275 29.38 -11.09 -24.32
CA ILE A 275 30.41 -12.12 -24.08
C ILE A 275 30.09 -13.43 -24.81
N SER A 276 28.80 -13.72 -25.04
CA SER A 276 28.34 -14.92 -25.75
C SER A 276 28.23 -14.77 -27.27
N TRP A 277 28.43 -13.59 -27.86
CA TRP A 277 28.38 -13.39 -29.31
C TRP A 277 29.64 -13.80 -30.11
N PRO A 278 30.88 -13.65 -29.59
CA PRO A 278 32.06 -14.11 -30.30
C PRO A 278 32.00 -15.59 -30.68
N ARG A 279 32.28 -15.90 -31.94
CA ARG A 279 32.34 -17.28 -32.46
C ARG A 279 33.73 -17.85 -32.15
N GLY A 280 33.79 -19.00 -31.45
CA GLY A 280 35.06 -19.67 -31.10
C GLY A 280 35.34 -19.82 -29.60
N THR A 281 34.46 -19.33 -28.72
CA THR A 281 34.54 -19.54 -27.27
C THR A 281 33.57 -20.63 -26.81
N ASP A 282 33.87 -21.33 -25.72
CA ASP A 282 33.00 -22.37 -25.13
C ASP A 282 31.63 -21.85 -24.64
N VAL A 283 31.45 -20.53 -24.60
CA VAL A 283 30.24 -19.82 -24.14
C VAL A 283 29.47 -19.16 -25.28
N THR A 284 29.81 -19.50 -26.53
CA THR A 284 29.22 -18.89 -27.71
C THR A 284 27.76 -19.32 -27.90
N TYR A 285 26.90 -18.36 -28.22
CA TYR A 285 25.54 -18.62 -28.68
C TYR A 285 25.49 -18.98 -30.17
N PHE A 286 26.57 -18.75 -30.91
CA PHE A 286 26.67 -18.97 -32.35
C PHE A 286 27.74 -20.03 -32.69
N PRO A 287 27.54 -21.31 -32.29
CA PRO A 287 28.48 -22.38 -32.62
C PRO A 287 28.62 -22.55 -34.14
N HIS A 288 29.70 -23.19 -34.60
CA HIS A 288 29.90 -23.53 -36.01
C HIS A 288 29.08 -24.77 -36.38
N THR A 289 27.76 -24.62 -36.34
CA THR A 289 26.75 -25.59 -36.79
C THR A 289 25.77 -24.88 -37.71
N GLU A 290 25.04 -25.62 -38.55
CA GLU A 290 24.06 -25.02 -39.48
C GLU A 290 23.03 -24.12 -38.76
N LEU A 291 22.63 -24.50 -37.54
CA LEU A 291 21.77 -23.68 -36.66
C LEU A 291 22.48 -22.40 -36.19
N GLY A 292 23.73 -22.50 -35.76
CA GLY A 292 24.52 -21.34 -35.32
C GLY A 292 24.84 -20.37 -36.45
N ASP A 293 25.07 -20.86 -37.67
CA ASP A 293 25.28 -20.03 -38.86
C ASP A 293 24.00 -19.27 -39.25
N SER A 294 22.84 -19.95 -39.28
CA SER A 294 21.54 -19.29 -39.53
C SER A 294 21.25 -18.21 -38.47
N SER A 295 21.55 -18.48 -37.20
CA SER A 295 21.41 -17.53 -36.10
C SER A 295 22.28 -16.28 -36.30
N PHE A 296 23.53 -16.48 -36.69
CA PHE A 296 24.50 -15.42 -36.91
C PHE A 296 24.17 -14.59 -38.16
N ASP A 297 23.69 -15.22 -39.22
CA ASP A 297 23.20 -14.52 -40.42
C ASP A 297 22.01 -13.62 -40.11
N PHE A 298 21.10 -14.07 -39.25
CA PHE A 298 20.02 -13.22 -38.77
C PHE A 298 20.54 -12.06 -37.93
N PHE A 299 21.47 -12.31 -37.01
CA PHE A 299 22.09 -11.29 -36.14
C PHE A 299 22.80 -10.17 -36.92
N LYS A 300 23.45 -10.48 -38.05
CA LYS A 300 24.11 -9.47 -38.91
C LYS A 300 23.15 -8.39 -39.42
N ASN A 301 21.86 -8.69 -39.53
CA ASN A 301 20.85 -7.72 -39.93
C ASN A 301 20.41 -6.89 -38.72
N VAL A 302 21.27 -5.99 -38.21
CA VAL A 302 21.07 -5.26 -36.94
C VAL A 302 19.72 -4.54 -36.82
N VAL A 303 19.24 -3.94 -37.91
CA VAL A 303 17.92 -3.31 -38.00
C VAL A 303 17.18 -3.89 -39.19
N THR A 304 16.15 -4.68 -38.93
CA THR A 304 15.25 -5.18 -39.98
C THR A 304 13.86 -5.43 -39.43
N PHE A 305 12.84 -5.17 -40.24
CA PHE A 305 11.48 -5.58 -39.97
C PHE A 305 11.27 -7.01 -40.48
N ARG A 306 11.00 -7.96 -39.59
CA ARG A 306 10.67 -9.34 -39.97
C ARG A 306 9.15 -9.54 -39.93
N PRO A 307 8.48 -9.80 -41.07
CA PRO A 307 7.07 -10.17 -41.04
C PRO A 307 6.90 -11.56 -40.41
N ILE A 308 5.88 -11.70 -39.57
CA ILE A 308 5.50 -12.97 -38.92
C ILE A 308 4.94 -13.91 -40.01
N LYS A 309 5.55 -15.09 -40.19
CA LYS A 309 5.17 -16.03 -41.27
C LYS A 309 4.46 -17.27 -40.75
N ASN A 310 5.03 -17.92 -39.73
CA ASN A 310 4.65 -19.28 -39.39
C ASN A 310 3.57 -19.35 -38.30
N ILE A 311 3.46 -18.30 -37.48
CA ILE A 311 2.55 -18.29 -36.30
C ILE A 311 1.37 -17.32 -36.42
N LEU A 312 1.36 -16.44 -37.42
CA LEU A 312 0.29 -15.45 -37.58
C LEU A 312 -1.01 -16.15 -37.99
N ALA A 313 -2.08 -15.91 -37.23
CA ALA A 313 -3.39 -16.53 -37.38
C ALA A 313 -3.32 -18.06 -37.50
N ALA A 314 -2.40 -18.70 -36.76
CA ALA A 314 -2.19 -20.15 -36.80
C ALA A 314 -3.29 -20.99 -36.10
N GLN A 315 -4.39 -20.35 -35.67
CA GLN A 315 -5.51 -20.96 -34.95
C GLN A 315 -6.22 -22.02 -35.79
N GLU A 316 -6.60 -23.11 -35.14
CA GLU A 316 -7.35 -24.21 -35.74
C GLU A 316 -8.76 -24.28 -35.14
N TRP A 317 -9.77 -24.08 -35.98
CA TRP A 317 -11.18 -24.02 -35.59
C TRP A 317 -11.88 -25.39 -35.65
N ASP A 318 -11.23 -26.41 -36.23
CA ASP A 318 -11.74 -27.77 -36.21
C ASP A 318 -11.39 -28.45 -34.88
N VAL A 319 -12.28 -28.26 -33.90
CA VAL A 319 -12.12 -28.78 -32.53
C VAL A 319 -12.72 -30.19 -32.39
N SER A 320 -13.29 -30.76 -33.46
CA SER A 320 -14.05 -32.01 -33.40
C SER A 320 -13.25 -33.21 -32.88
N SER A 321 -11.93 -33.23 -33.14
CA SER A 321 -11.01 -34.28 -32.74
C SER A 321 -10.54 -34.18 -31.28
N HIS A 322 -10.53 -32.97 -30.68
CA HIS A 322 -9.97 -32.69 -29.35
C HIS A 322 -10.95 -31.93 -28.44
N GLY A 323 -12.27 -32.05 -28.66
CA GLY A 323 -13.31 -31.25 -27.98
C GLY A 323 -13.25 -31.22 -26.46
N GLY A 324 -13.01 -32.38 -25.82
CA GLY A 324 -12.90 -32.46 -24.36
C GLY A 324 -11.66 -31.75 -23.81
N GLN A 325 -10.52 -31.88 -24.50
CA GLN A 325 -9.26 -31.26 -24.09
C GLN A 325 -9.25 -29.76 -24.37
N PHE A 326 -9.89 -29.32 -25.47
CA PHE A 326 -10.14 -27.91 -25.73
C PHE A 326 -10.97 -27.27 -24.62
N GLY A 327 -12.07 -27.92 -24.20
CA GLY A 327 -12.90 -27.42 -23.09
C GLY A 327 -12.13 -27.32 -21.77
N LEU A 328 -11.30 -28.33 -21.47
CA LEU A 328 -10.44 -28.32 -20.28
C LEU A 328 -9.41 -27.18 -20.32
N ALA A 329 -8.75 -27.00 -21.46
CA ALA A 329 -7.76 -25.92 -21.65
C ALA A 329 -8.43 -24.55 -21.55
N LEU A 330 -9.57 -24.35 -22.21
CA LEU A 330 -10.36 -23.12 -22.18
C LEU A 330 -10.77 -22.75 -20.75
N ILE A 331 -11.35 -23.69 -20.00
CA ILE A 331 -11.76 -23.45 -18.61
C ILE A 331 -10.54 -23.14 -17.76
N THR A 332 -9.41 -23.82 -18.02
CA THR A 332 -8.21 -23.64 -17.21
C THR A 332 -7.53 -22.30 -17.43
N PHE A 333 -7.34 -21.87 -18.68
CA PHE A 333 -6.85 -20.53 -18.94
C PHE A 333 -7.77 -19.48 -18.31
N LEU A 334 -9.10 -19.63 -18.48
CA LEU A 334 -10.08 -18.69 -17.95
C LEU A 334 -9.93 -18.43 -16.44
N TYR A 335 -9.75 -19.45 -15.60
CA TYR A 335 -9.60 -19.17 -14.17
C TYR A 335 -8.18 -18.74 -13.79
N VAL A 336 -7.14 -19.27 -14.45
CA VAL A 336 -5.75 -18.88 -14.18
C VAL A 336 -5.54 -17.41 -14.52
N ASP A 337 -6.02 -16.97 -15.69
CA ASP A 337 -5.83 -15.62 -16.19
C ASP A 337 -6.70 -14.59 -15.47
N ILE A 338 -7.92 -14.97 -15.04
CA ILE A 338 -8.69 -14.14 -14.10
C ILE A 338 -7.86 -13.83 -12.85
N LEU A 339 -7.21 -14.84 -12.28
CA LEU A 339 -6.52 -14.72 -11.01
C LEU A 339 -5.20 -13.95 -11.16
N ASP A 340 -4.43 -14.24 -12.22
CA ASP A 340 -3.16 -13.56 -12.50
C ASP A 340 -3.37 -12.09 -12.87
N CYS A 341 -4.21 -11.80 -13.88
CA CYS A 341 -4.52 -10.43 -14.30
C CYS A 341 -5.12 -9.62 -13.16
N THR A 342 -6.08 -10.18 -12.42
CA THR A 342 -6.66 -9.49 -11.26
C THR A 342 -5.64 -9.23 -10.18
N GLY A 343 -4.86 -10.25 -9.79
CA GLY A 343 -3.89 -10.13 -8.71
C GLY A 343 -2.85 -9.05 -9.03
N THR A 344 -2.36 -9.05 -10.26
CA THR A 344 -1.35 -8.09 -10.73
C THR A 344 -1.92 -6.68 -10.89
N LEU A 345 -3.08 -6.51 -11.54
CA LEU A 345 -3.74 -5.21 -11.66
C LEU A 345 -4.07 -4.61 -10.28
N TYR A 346 -4.58 -5.43 -9.35
CA TYR A 346 -4.87 -5.01 -7.99
C TYR A 346 -3.60 -4.58 -7.25
N ALA A 347 -2.55 -5.39 -7.27
CA ALA A 347 -1.28 -5.08 -6.60
C ALA A 347 -0.66 -3.78 -7.14
N MET A 348 -0.67 -3.60 -8.47
CA MET A 348 -0.10 -2.41 -9.10
C MET A 348 -0.98 -1.16 -8.92
N ALA A 349 -2.31 -1.31 -8.94
CA ALA A 349 -3.23 -0.21 -8.63
C ALA A 349 -3.06 0.28 -7.19
N ARG A 350 -2.86 -0.65 -6.24
CA ARG A 350 -2.54 -0.32 -4.84
C ARG A 350 -1.19 0.40 -4.76
N PHE A 351 -0.17 -0.13 -5.45
CA PHE A 351 1.17 0.45 -5.45
C PHE A 351 1.21 1.84 -6.09
N ALA A 352 0.37 2.10 -7.10
CA ALA A 352 0.22 3.42 -7.73
C ALA A 352 -0.68 4.40 -6.95
N GLY A 353 -1.31 3.96 -5.84
CA GLY A 353 -2.20 4.80 -5.04
C GLY A 353 -3.52 5.17 -5.73
N VAL A 354 -3.98 4.36 -6.69
CA VAL A 354 -5.23 4.62 -7.46
C VAL A 354 -6.40 3.71 -7.06
N MET A 355 -6.23 2.95 -5.99
CA MET A 355 -7.22 2.02 -5.45
C MET A 355 -8.14 2.70 -4.44
N ASP A 356 -9.43 2.41 -4.51
CA ASP A 356 -10.40 2.81 -3.50
C ASP A 356 -10.49 1.75 -2.40
N GLU A 357 -10.21 2.15 -1.16
CA GLU A 357 -10.20 1.28 0.01
C GLU A 357 -11.57 0.68 0.34
N LYS A 358 -12.68 1.36 -0.02
CA LYS A 358 -14.05 0.89 0.29
C LYS A 358 -14.53 -0.18 -0.67
N THR A 359 -14.41 0.09 -1.97
CA THR A 359 -14.93 -0.81 -3.02
C THR A 359 -13.94 -1.91 -3.40
N GLN A 360 -12.66 -1.76 -3.00
CA GLN A 360 -11.54 -2.61 -3.45
C GLN A 360 -11.43 -2.65 -4.98
N ASP A 361 -11.90 -1.59 -5.64
CA ASP A 361 -11.84 -1.37 -7.09
C ASP A 361 -10.95 -0.16 -7.37
N PHE A 362 -10.55 0.03 -8.62
CA PHE A 362 -9.72 1.16 -9.04
C PHE A 362 -10.30 1.86 -10.26
N GLU A 363 -9.97 3.13 -10.42
CA GLU A 363 -10.50 3.93 -11.50
C GLU A 363 -10.11 3.37 -12.87
N GLY A 364 -11.10 3.23 -13.76
CA GLY A 364 -10.86 2.67 -15.09
C GLY A 364 -10.68 1.15 -15.12
N SER A 365 -10.93 0.44 -14.01
CA SER A 365 -10.78 -1.02 -13.92
C SER A 365 -11.51 -1.77 -15.03
N ALA A 366 -12.76 -1.42 -15.34
CA ALA A 366 -13.52 -2.05 -16.42
C ALA A 366 -12.84 -1.89 -17.79
N THR A 367 -12.28 -0.71 -18.07
CA THR A 367 -11.52 -0.46 -19.29
C THR A 367 -10.19 -1.19 -19.28
N ALA A 368 -9.52 -1.28 -18.14
CA ALA A 368 -8.27 -2.03 -17.98
C ALA A 368 -8.48 -3.51 -18.27
N TYR A 369 -9.50 -4.13 -17.66
CA TYR A 369 -9.89 -5.51 -17.90
C TYR A 369 -10.34 -5.75 -19.35
N LEU A 370 -10.93 -4.74 -20.01
CA LEU A 370 -11.32 -4.85 -21.41
C LEU A 370 -10.12 -4.81 -22.35
N VAL A 371 -9.17 -3.90 -22.11
CA VAL A 371 -7.92 -3.80 -22.89
C VAL A 371 -7.12 -5.10 -22.75
N ASP A 372 -7.06 -5.65 -21.55
CA ASP A 372 -6.46 -6.95 -21.26
C ASP A 372 -7.15 -8.08 -22.03
N ALA A 373 -8.48 -8.20 -21.93
CA ALA A 373 -9.28 -9.22 -22.63
C ALA A 373 -9.10 -9.18 -24.16
N VAL A 374 -9.14 -7.97 -24.74
CA VAL A 374 -8.88 -7.75 -26.17
C VAL A 374 -7.42 -8.08 -26.51
N GLY A 375 -6.49 -7.73 -25.62
CA GLY A 375 -5.08 -8.07 -25.74
C GLY A 375 -4.82 -9.57 -25.82
N ILE A 376 -5.55 -10.39 -25.05
CA ILE A 376 -5.49 -11.85 -25.09
C ILE A 376 -5.94 -12.38 -26.45
N SER A 377 -7.10 -11.94 -26.94
CA SER A 377 -7.61 -12.36 -28.26
C SER A 377 -6.69 -11.93 -29.39
N ILE A 378 -6.14 -10.71 -29.36
CA ILE A 378 -5.21 -10.27 -30.41
C ILE A 378 -3.86 -10.99 -30.26
N GLY A 379 -3.39 -11.23 -29.04
CA GLY A 379 -2.14 -11.96 -28.78
C GLY A 379 -2.14 -13.36 -29.37
N SER A 380 -3.24 -14.11 -29.23
CA SER A 380 -3.34 -15.44 -29.84
C SER A 380 -3.41 -15.41 -31.36
N LEU A 381 -3.90 -14.33 -31.98
CA LEU A 381 -3.80 -14.14 -33.44
C LEU A 381 -2.36 -13.92 -33.88
N PHE A 382 -1.53 -13.30 -33.05
CA PHE A 382 -0.09 -13.18 -33.30
C PHE A 382 0.68 -14.47 -32.97
N GLY A 383 -0.03 -15.51 -32.49
CA GLY A 383 0.54 -16.79 -32.14
C GLY A 383 1.37 -16.73 -30.86
N THR A 384 0.97 -15.93 -29.88
CA THR A 384 1.55 -15.95 -28.54
C THR A 384 0.53 -16.38 -27.51
N SER A 385 1.03 -16.77 -26.34
CA SER A 385 0.27 -16.96 -25.10
C SER A 385 -0.47 -15.69 -24.64
N PRO A 386 -1.43 -15.83 -23.70
CA PRO A 386 -2.23 -14.73 -23.15
C PRO A 386 -1.40 -13.53 -22.69
N VAL A 387 -1.91 -12.34 -22.98
CA VAL A 387 -1.32 -11.05 -22.58
C VAL A 387 -1.93 -10.63 -21.25
N THR A 388 -1.10 -10.17 -20.32
CA THR A 388 -1.55 -9.71 -19.00
C THR A 388 -0.77 -8.46 -18.55
N ALA A 389 -1.20 -7.86 -17.45
CA ALA A 389 -0.50 -6.74 -16.82
C ALA A 389 0.78 -7.21 -16.13
N PHE A 390 1.86 -6.43 -16.24
CA PHE A 390 3.16 -6.78 -15.67
C PHE A 390 3.45 -6.01 -14.38
N ILE A 391 3.96 -6.72 -13.38
CA ILE A 391 4.34 -6.17 -12.08
C ILE A 391 5.59 -5.27 -12.14
N GLU A 392 6.40 -5.40 -13.18
CA GLU A 392 7.61 -4.60 -13.43
C GLU A 392 7.25 -3.13 -13.71
N SER A 393 5.99 -2.86 -14.03
CA SER A 393 5.42 -1.52 -14.00
C SER A 393 5.63 -0.81 -12.65
N GLY A 394 5.81 -1.56 -11.56
CA GLY A 394 6.25 -1.06 -10.27
C GLY A 394 7.55 -0.25 -10.32
N ALA A 395 8.50 -0.56 -11.21
CA ALA A 395 9.72 0.23 -11.37
C ALA A 395 9.45 1.62 -11.96
N GLY A 396 8.45 1.76 -12.83
CA GLY A 396 8.01 3.07 -13.31
C GLY A 396 7.19 3.82 -12.26
N ILE A 397 6.33 3.11 -11.53
CA ILE A 397 5.51 3.69 -10.45
C ILE A 397 6.41 4.26 -9.34
N SER A 398 7.48 3.55 -8.95
CA SER A 398 8.43 4.02 -7.94
C SER A 398 9.28 5.22 -8.40
N GLU A 399 9.48 5.41 -9.71
CA GLU A 399 10.09 6.61 -10.29
C GLU A 399 9.14 7.82 -10.35
N GLY A 400 7.89 7.64 -9.89
CA GLY A 400 6.86 8.67 -9.80
C GLY A 400 5.77 8.59 -10.88
N GLY A 401 5.70 7.49 -11.65
CA GLY A 401 4.67 7.30 -12.67
C GLY A 401 3.30 6.99 -12.07
N LYS A 402 2.31 7.85 -12.36
CA LYS A 402 0.94 7.70 -11.85
C LYS A 402 -0.11 7.66 -12.96
N THR A 403 0.23 7.96 -14.21
CA THR A 403 -0.75 8.09 -15.32
C THR A 403 -0.50 7.11 -16.46
N GLY A 404 -1.45 7.03 -17.38
CA GLY A 404 -1.33 6.25 -18.61
C GLY A 404 -0.21 6.71 -19.56
N ILE A 405 0.36 7.90 -19.37
CA ILE A 405 1.49 8.38 -20.18
C ILE A 405 2.69 7.44 -20.01
N ALA A 406 2.96 6.96 -18.79
CA ALA A 406 4.02 5.98 -18.56
C ALA A 406 3.83 4.68 -19.37
N ALA A 407 2.59 4.17 -19.42
CA ALA A 407 2.25 2.98 -20.21
C ALA A 407 2.33 3.23 -21.72
N MET A 408 1.93 4.41 -22.20
CA MET A 408 2.09 4.80 -23.61
C MET A 408 3.55 4.89 -24.02
N VAL A 409 4.40 5.48 -23.18
CA VAL A 409 5.85 5.56 -23.42
C VAL A 409 6.46 4.16 -23.44
N THR A 410 6.03 3.27 -22.55
CA THR A 410 6.42 1.85 -22.55
C THR A 410 6.03 1.18 -23.87
N GLY A 411 4.78 1.34 -24.31
CA GLY A 411 4.28 0.79 -25.57
C GLY A 411 5.02 1.33 -26.80
N PHE A 412 5.35 2.62 -26.81
CA PHE A 412 6.16 3.23 -27.86
C PHE A 412 7.60 2.67 -27.89
N CYS A 413 8.20 2.41 -26.73
CA CYS A 413 9.52 1.76 -26.68
C CYS A 413 9.47 0.31 -27.21
N PHE A 414 8.41 -0.45 -26.89
CA PHE A 414 8.19 -1.78 -27.49
C PHE A 414 7.99 -1.72 -29.00
N PHE A 415 7.31 -0.70 -29.51
CA PHE A 415 7.18 -0.48 -30.95
C PHE A 415 8.54 -0.26 -31.61
N ILE A 416 9.43 0.53 -31.00
CA ILE A 416 10.80 0.70 -31.49
C ILE A 416 11.55 -0.65 -31.48
N SER A 417 11.38 -1.47 -30.44
CA SER A 417 12.03 -2.78 -30.32
C SER A 417 11.70 -3.74 -31.45
N VAL A 418 10.57 -3.59 -32.15
CA VAL A 418 10.20 -4.41 -33.31
C VAL A 418 11.26 -4.34 -34.42
N PHE A 419 11.90 -3.18 -34.62
CA PHE A 419 12.94 -2.99 -35.64
C PHE A 419 14.30 -3.59 -35.22
N PHE A 420 14.48 -3.83 -33.93
CA PHE A 420 15.68 -4.42 -33.34
C PHE A 420 15.49 -5.90 -32.95
N ALA A 421 14.43 -6.56 -33.47
CA ALA A 421 14.16 -7.98 -33.26
C ALA A 421 15.38 -8.90 -33.46
N PRO A 422 16.28 -8.68 -34.43
CA PRO A 422 17.51 -9.46 -34.61
C PRO A 422 18.44 -9.47 -33.40
N ILE A 423 18.55 -8.33 -32.70
CA ILE A 423 19.35 -8.21 -31.48
C ILE A 423 18.67 -9.02 -30.36
N PHE A 424 17.37 -8.84 -30.15
CA PHE A 424 16.65 -9.54 -29.09
C PHE A 424 16.59 -11.06 -29.30
N ALA A 425 16.52 -11.52 -30.54
CA ALA A 425 16.56 -12.95 -30.87
C ALA A 425 17.93 -13.60 -30.58
N SER A 426 19.01 -12.80 -30.51
CA SER A 426 20.36 -13.27 -30.21
C SER A 426 20.71 -13.34 -28.73
N ILE A 427 19.76 -12.98 -27.84
CA ILE A 427 19.97 -13.06 -26.39
C ILE A 427 19.92 -14.53 -25.97
N PRO A 428 21.00 -15.05 -25.36
CA PRO A 428 21.04 -16.44 -24.92
C PRO A 428 20.21 -16.65 -23.65
N PRO A 429 19.63 -17.86 -23.44
CA PRO A 429 18.80 -18.15 -22.24
C PRO A 429 19.52 -17.96 -20.90
N TRP A 430 20.83 -18.26 -20.84
CA TRP A 430 21.62 -18.07 -19.60
C TRP A 430 21.85 -16.59 -19.26
N ALA A 431 21.69 -15.65 -20.20
CA ALA A 431 21.70 -14.22 -19.90
C ALA A 431 20.43 -13.79 -19.15
N THR A 432 19.29 -14.40 -19.47
CA THR A 432 17.99 -14.06 -18.86
C THR A 432 17.73 -14.81 -17.55
N GLY A 433 18.35 -15.97 -17.33
CA GLY A 433 18.13 -16.79 -16.13
C GLY A 433 18.39 -16.07 -14.81
N GLY A 434 19.52 -15.36 -14.69
CA GLY A 434 19.84 -14.55 -13.49
C GLY A 434 18.80 -13.46 -13.22
N THR A 435 18.28 -12.84 -14.29
CA THR A 435 17.22 -11.83 -14.19
C THR A 435 15.90 -12.43 -13.70
N LEU A 436 15.50 -13.61 -14.18
CA LEU A 436 14.28 -14.29 -13.73
C LEU A 436 14.30 -14.59 -12.23
N ILE A 437 15.46 -14.99 -11.69
CA ILE A 437 15.68 -15.22 -10.26
C ILE A 437 15.53 -13.91 -9.47
N ILE A 438 16.13 -12.82 -9.96
CA ILE A 438 16.04 -11.50 -9.33
C ILE A 438 14.58 -11.01 -9.32
N ILE A 439 13.87 -11.12 -10.45
CA ILE A 439 12.46 -10.72 -10.53
C ILE A 439 11.60 -11.54 -9.57
N GLY A 440 11.81 -12.86 -9.51
CA GLY A 440 11.16 -13.72 -8.53
C GLY A 440 11.40 -13.28 -7.09
N SER A 441 12.61 -12.83 -6.76
CA SER A 441 12.93 -12.29 -5.44
C SER A 441 12.23 -10.94 -5.14
N LEU A 442 12.05 -10.08 -6.14
CA LEU A 442 11.32 -8.81 -5.98
C LEU A 442 9.82 -9.07 -5.73
N MET A 443 9.25 -10.09 -6.37
CA MET A 443 7.87 -10.53 -6.14
C MET A 443 7.63 -11.08 -4.74
N ALA A 444 8.65 -11.69 -4.14
CA ALA A 444 8.56 -12.24 -2.79
C ALA A 444 8.33 -11.17 -1.72
N LYS A 445 8.55 -9.87 -2.01
CA LYS A 445 8.26 -8.78 -1.08
C LYS A 445 6.79 -8.75 -0.65
N SER A 446 5.86 -9.09 -1.53
CA SER A 446 4.43 -9.16 -1.22
C SER A 446 4.08 -10.20 -0.15
N ALA A 447 4.99 -11.13 0.17
CA ALA A 447 4.81 -12.07 1.26
C ALA A 447 4.75 -11.37 2.63
N ALA A 448 5.39 -10.20 2.78
CA ALA A 448 5.36 -9.44 4.03
C ALA A 448 3.96 -8.88 4.35
N ASP A 449 3.16 -8.60 3.32
CA ASP A 449 1.82 -8.01 3.45
C ASP A 449 0.71 -9.06 3.69
N ILE A 450 1.05 -10.35 3.66
CA ILE A 450 0.11 -11.45 3.94
C ILE A 450 -0.19 -11.51 5.45
N ASN A 451 -1.45 -11.77 5.80
CA ASN A 451 -1.86 -11.91 7.19
C ASN A 451 -1.37 -13.23 7.81
N TRP A 452 -0.14 -13.24 8.32
CA TRP A 452 0.44 -14.41 9.00
C TRP A 452 -0.10 -14.64 10.42
N ARG A 453 -0.87 -13.70 10.98
CA ARG A 453 -1.36 -13.77 12.37
C ARG A 453 -2.53 -14.75 12.54
N TYR A 454 -3.33 -14.96 11.50
CA TYR A 454 -4.45 -15.89 11.54
C TYR A 454 -4.17 -17.11 10.66
N MET A 455 -4.10 -18.29 11.27
CA MET A 455 -3.80 -19.54 10.57
C MET A 455 -4.77 -19.87 9.43
N GLY A 456 -6.03 -19.40 9.53
CA GLY A 456 -7.03 -19.59 8.47
C GLY A 456 -6.77 -18.78 7.20
N ASP A 457 -5.90 -17.77 7.26
CA ASP A 457 -5.47 -16.97 6.09
C ASP A 457 -4.03 -17.36 5.70
N ALA A 458 -3.16 -17.57 6.69
CA ALA A 458 -1.74 -17.92 6.52
C ALA A 458 -1.50 -19.28 5.84
N ILE A 459 -2.21 -20.34 6.25
CA ILE A 459 -2.01 -21.68 5.69
C ILE A 459 -2.44 -21.72 4.21
N PRO A 460 -3.63 -21.23 3.82
CA PRO A 460 -4.00 -21.14 2.42
C PRO A 460 -3.03 -20.32 1.57
N ALA A 461 -2.55 -19.19 2.11
CA ALA A 461 -1.53 -18.38 1.44
C ALA A 461 -0.23 -19.16 1.22
N PHE A 462 0.26 -19.87 2.24
CA PHE A 462 1.45 -20.72 2.13
C PHE A 462 1.27 -21.85 1.10
N LEU A 463 0.12 -22.54 1.12
CA LEU A 463 -0.19 -23.60 0.15
C LEU A 463 -0.22 -23.06 -1.28
N THR A 464 -0.75 -21.84 -1.47
CA THR A 464 -0.72 -21.16 -2.77
C THR A 464 0.73 -20.94 -3.23
N ILE A 465 1.57 -20.40 -2.36
CA ILE A 465 2.98 -20.07 -2.66
C ILE A 465 3.80 -21.33 -2.99
N ALA A 466 3.67 -22.39 -2.18
CA ALA A 466 4.51 -23.58 -2.29
C ALA A 466 4.08 -24.53 -3.42
N THR A 467 2.77 -24.68 -3.64
CA THR A 467 2.26 -25.67 -4.61
C THR A 467 2.59 -25.26 -6.05
N MET A 468 2.63 -23.95 -6.37
CA MET A 468 2.95 -23.47 -7.72
C MET A 468 4.31 -23.98 -8.24
N PRO A 469 5.46 -23.71 -7.59
CA PRO A 469 6.75 -24.19 -8.07
C PRO A 469 6.89 -25.71 -7.97
N PHE A 470 6.35 -26.35 -6.92
CA PHE A 470 6.54 -27.79 -6.72
C PHE A 470 5.69 -28.67 -7.64
N THR A 471 4.55 -28.18 -8.10
CA THR A 471 3.72 -28.89 -9.10
C THR A 471 3.97 -28.39 -10.52
N TYR A 472 4.86 -27.42 -10.68
CA TYR A 472 5.13 -26.71 -11.93
C TYR A 472 3.84 -26.18 -12.60
N SER A 473 2.83 -25.82 -11.80
CA SER A 473 1.48 -25.46 -12.25
C SER A 473 0.87 -24.39 -11.37
N ILE A 474 0.65 -23.21 -11.95
CA ILE A 474 0.00 -22.06 -11.31
C ILE A 474 -1.44 -22.41 -10.93
N ALA A 475 -2.12 -23.09 -11.85
CA ALA A 475 -3.47 -23.62 -11.71
C ALA A 475 -3.66 -24.42 -10.41
N TYR A 476 -2.83 -25.44 -10.19
CA TYR A 476 -2.93 -26.29 -9.00
C TYR A 476 -2.59 -25.52 -7.71
N GLY A 477 -1.67 -24.56 -7.78
CA GLY A 477 -1.38 -23.70 -6.64
C GLY A 477 -2.57 -22.86 -6.19
N LEU A 478 -3.26 -22.23 -7.14
CA LEU A 478 -4.44 -21.40 -6.85
C LEU A 478 -5.61 -22.24 -6.33
N ILE A 479 -5.87 -23.40 -6.95
CA ILE A 479 -6.92 -24.32 -6.50
C ILE A 479 -6.64 -24.77 -5.05
N ALA A 480 -5.40 -25.17 -4.74
CA ALA A 480 -5.03 -25.57 -3.39
C ALA A 480 -5.26 -24.42 -2.38
N GLY A 481 -4.88 -23.19 -2.73
CA GLY A 481 -5.12 -22.00 -1.91
C GLY A 481 -6.60 -21.71 -1.66
N ILE A 482 -7.39 -21.61 -2.72
CA ILE A 482 -8.81 -21.24 -2.61
C ILE A 482 -9.61 -22.34 -1.89
N LEU A 483 -9.41 -23.61 -2.25
CA LEU A 483 -10.13 -24.72 -1.61
C LEU A 483 -9.76 -24.86 -0.13
N SER A 484 -8.47 -24.73 0.21
CA SER A 484 -8.06 -24.78 1.62
C SER A 484 -8.61 -23.61 2.43
N TYR A 485 -8.62 -22.40 1.86
CA TYR A 485 -9.24 -21.23 2.50
C TYR A 485 -10.73 -21.45 2.77
N ILE A 486 -11.48 -21.90 1.75
CA ILE A 486 -12.92 -22.19 1.89
C ILE A 486 -13.13 -23.27 2.95
N LEU A 487 -12.38 -24.38 2.89
CA LEU A 487 -12.53 -25.50 3.80
C LEU A 487 -12.26 -25.11 5.25
N ILE A 488 -11.14 -24.45 5.53
CA ILE A 488 -10.73 -24.06 6.88
C ILE A 488 -11.71 -23.02 7.44
N ASN A 489 -11.96 -21.94 6.71
CA ASN A 489 -12.80 -20.86 7.21
C ASN A 489 -14.28 -21.25 7.35
N THR A 490 -14.79 -22.09 6.44
CA THR A 490 -16.17 -22.60 6.54
C THR A 490 -16.32 -23.56 7.69
N THR A 491 -15.33 -24.43 7.94
CA THR A 491 -15.35 -25.36 9.07
C THR A 491 -15.33 -24.62 10.41
N VAL A 492 -14.47 -23.59 10.55
CA VAL A 492 -14.45 -22.73 11.75
C VAL A 492 -15.81 -22.04 11.97
N TYR A 493 -16.42 -21.51 10.91
CA TYR A 493 -17.74 -20.88 10.98
C TYR A 493 -18.84 -21.88 11.38
N MET A 494 -18.81 -23.11 10.85
CA MET A 494 -19.75 -24.17 11.20
C MET A 494 -19.64 -24.59 12.68
N ILE A 495 -18.41 -24.75 13.19
CA ILE A 495 -18.16 -25.11 14.60
C ILE A 495 -18.66 -24.02 15.55
N GLU A 496 -18.40 -22.75 15.22
CA GLU A 496 -18.89 -21.62 16.01
C GLU A 496 -20.43 -21.59 16.05
N LYS A 497 -21.07 -21.75 14.88
CA LYS A 497 -22.53 -21.75 14.79
C LYS A 497 -23.16 -22.94 15.52
N ALA A 498 -22.56 -24.12 15.42
CA ALA A 498 -23.00 -25.32 16.12
C ALA A 498 -22.77 -25.24 17.65
N SER A 499 -21.72 -24.56 18.09
CA SER A 499 -21.39 -24.39 19.51
C SER A 499 -22.03 -23.17 20.17
N GLY A 500 -22.81 -22.37 19.43
CA GLY A 500 -23.40 -21.12 19.94
C GLY A 500 -22.35 -20.08 20.34
N GLY A 501 -21.17 -20.09 19.72
CA GLY A 501 -20.05 -19.19 20.05
C GLY A 501 -19.17 -19.65 21.21
N ARG A 502 -19.35 -20.88 21.72
CA ARG A 502 -18.57 -21.42 22.85
C ARG A 502 -17.16 -21.87 22.45
N PHE A 503 -16.98 -22.31 21.20
CA PHE A 503 -15.68 -22.66 20.63
C PHE A 503 -15.33 -21.69 19.50
N VAL A 504 -14.39 -20.79 19.77
CA VAL A 504 -13.88 -19.80 18.83
C VAL A 504 -12.34 -19.86 18.85
N PRO A 505 -11.66 -19.89 17.69
CA PRO A 505 -10.20 -19.83 17.64
C PRO A 505 -9.67 -18.55 18.30
N GLN A 506 -8.59 -18.67 19.07
CA GLN A 506 -8.03 -17.57 19.87
C GLN A 506 -7.69 -16.33 19.03
N ASP A 507 -7.22 -16.51 17.80
CA ASP A 507 -6.76 -15.42 16.92
C ASP A 507 -7.79 -14.95 15.89
N LYS A 508 -9.06 -15.36 16.01
CA LYS A 508 -10.10 -15.02 15.02
C LYS A 508 -10.31 -13.51 14.85
N GLN A 509 -9.99 -12.71 15.87
CA GLN A 509 -10.06 -11.25 15.80
C GLN A 509 -9.13 -10.64 14.73
N PHE A 510 -8.07 -11.35 14.35
CA PHE A 510 -7.11 -10.94 13.32
C PHE A 510 -7.45 -11.47 11.94
N LYS A 511 -8.57 -12.19 11.78
CA LYS A 511 -9.01 -12.71 10.49
C LYS A 511 -9.24 -11.56 9.50
N GLU A 512 -8.82 -11.76 8.26
CA GLU A 512 -9.07 -10.82 7.18
C GLU A 512 -10.59 -10.63 6.95
N PRO A 513 -11.09 -9.38 6.90
CA PRO A 513 -12.50 -9.13 6.64
C PRO A 513 -12.84 -9.52 5.20
N TRP A 514 -13.54 -10.64 5.04
CA TRP A 514 -13.99 -11.13 3.74
C TRP A 514 -15.49 -11.46 3.79
N THR A 515 -16.26 -10.89 2.86
CA THR A 515 -17.70 -11.15 2.73
C THR A 515 -18.07 -11.48 1.29
N TRP A 516 -18.90 -12.52 1.12
CA TRP A 516 -19.41 -12.91 -0.21
C TRP A 516 -20.37 -11.86 -0.81
N ARG A 517 -20.95 -10.98 0.02
CA ARG A 517 -21.73 -9.81 -0.39
C ARG A 517 -20.79 -8.61 -0.48
N LEU A 518 -20.41 -8.27 -1.71
CA LEU A 518 -19.56 -7.12 -2.01
C LEU A 518 -20.43 -5.90 -2.33
N GLU A 519 -20.06 -4.74 -1.76
CA GLU A 519 -20.68 -3.46 -2.12
C GLU A 519 -20.44 -3.16 -3.61
N GLY A 520 -21.51 -2.87 -4.36
CA GLY A 520 -21.47 -2.61 -5.81
C GLY A 520 -22.21 -3.61 -6.70
N GLY A 521 -22.76 -4.71 -6.15
CA GLY A 521 -23.61 -5.66 -6.90
C GLY A 521 -22.87 -6.53 -7.92
N LEU A 522 -23.60 -7.48 -8.53
CA LEU A 522 -23.07 -8.41 -9.54
C LEU A 522 -22.90 -7.76 -10.92
N PHE A 523 -23.81 -6.87 -11.29
CA PHE A 523 -23.81 -6.22 -12.60
C PHE A 523 -23.32 -4.76 -12.51
N PRO A 524 -22.62 -4.24 -13.53
CA PRO A 524 -22.19 -2.86 -13.58
C PRO A 524 -23.40 -1.93 -13.49
N PRO A 525 -23.27 -0.75 -12.86
CA PRO A 525 -24.36 0.22 -12.75
C PRO A 525 -24.94 0.62 -14.11
N TRP A 526 -24.14 0.66 -15.18
CA TRP A 526 -24.62 0.97 -16.53
C TRP A 526 -25.50 -0.15 -17.12
N VAL A 527 -25.18 -1.42 -16.89
CA VAL A 527 -26.00 -2.58 -17.30
C VAL A 527 -27.31 -2.57 -16.55
N VAL A 528 -27.28 -2.30 -15.24
CA VAL A 528 -28.49 -2.18 -14.41
C VAL A 528 -29.37 -1.02 -14.89
N ARG A 529 -28.79 0.13 -15.26
CA ARG A 529 -29.54 1.26 -15.83
C ARG A 529 -30.10 0.98 -17.21
N ALA A 530 -29.31 0.34 -18.07
CA ALA A 530 -29.74 -0.05 -19.41
C ALA A 530 -30.89 -1.06 -19.34
N ALA A 531 -30.79 -2.08 -18.48
CA ALA A 531 -31.84 -3.05 -18.21
C ALA A 531 -33.10 -2.41 -17.59
N LYS A 532 -32.93 -1.33 -16.81
CA LYS A 532 -34.04 -0.50 -16.29
C LYS A 532 -34.55 0.58 -17.28
N GLY A 533 -34.07 0.58 -18.54
CA GLY A 533 -34.55 1.48 -19.60
C GLY A 533 -34.14 2.96 -19.45
N LYS A 534 -33.15 3.27 -18.61
CA LYS A 534 -32.69 4.64 -18.36
C LYS A 534 -31.81 5.15 -19.51
N ARG A 535 -32.16 6.31 -20.10
CA ARG A 535 -31.43 6.95 -21.23
C ARG A 535 -30.07 7.56 -20.87
N ASP A 536 -29.68 7.54 -19.60
CA ASP A 536 -28.38 8.05 -19.11
C ASP A 536 -27.41 6.91 -18.78
N PHE A 537 -27.71 5.67 -19.20
CA PHE A 537 -26.97 4.48 -18.77
C PHE A 537 -25.45 4.54 -19.05
N TRP A 538 -25.04 5.24 -20.11
CA TRP A 538 -23.66 5.41 -20.57
C TRP A 538 -22.86 6.47 -19.80
N LYS A 539 -23.48 7.31 -18.98
CA LYS A 539 -22.72 8.30 -18.19
C LYS A 539 -21.85 7.57 -17.16
N PRO A 540 -20.53 7.86 -17.04
CA PRO A 540 -19.72 7.32 -15.96
C PRO A 540 -20.38 7.69 -14.61
N TYR A 541 -20.20 6.82 -13.62
CA TYR A 541 -20.72 7.06 -12.28
C TYR A 541 -20.04 8.33 -11.74
N GLU A 542 -20.75 9.46 -11.71
CA GLU A 542 -20.48 10.45 -10.68
C GLU A 542 -20.79 9.72 -9.37
N MET A 543 -19.77 9.48 -8.54
CA MET A 543 -20.01 9.17 -7.14
C MET A 543 -20.66 10.40 -6.52
N VAL A 544 -21.95 10.58 -6.78
CA VAL A 544 -22.81 11.42 -5.97
C VAL A 544 -23.06 10.60 -4.71
N ASP A 545 -22.70 11.17 -3.57
CA ASP A 545 -23.02 10.69 -2.24
C ASP A 545 -24.46 10.15 -2.20
N HIS A 546 -24.63 8.83 -2.25
CA HIS A 546 -25.94 8.21 -2.07
C HIS A 546 -26.28 8.20 -0.58
N ALA A 547 -26.70 9.36 -0.10
CA ALA A 547 -27.38 9.56 1.17
C ALA A 547 -28.86 9.94 0.94
N THR A 548 -29.52 9.44 -0.11
CA THR A 548 -30.97 9.62 -0.28
C THR A 548 -31.55 8.56 -1.22
N SER A 549 -32.14 7.51 -0.64
CA SER A 549 -33.42 6.91 -1.07
C SER A 549 -33.58 5.52 -0.44
N GLU A 550 -34.45 5.41 0.55
CA GLU A 550 -35.51 4.39 0.63
C GLU A 550 -36.14 4.43 2.03
N GLN A 551 -37.40 4.86 2.05
CA GLN A 551 -38.32 4.91 3.17
C GLN A 551 -39.31 3.75 2.99
N GLU A 552 -39.81 3.23 4.12
CA GLU A 552 -40.95 2.28 4.28
C GLU A 552 -40.61 0.77 4.12
N SER A 553 -41.04 -0.17 4.98
CA SER A 553 -42.24 -0.25 5.83
C SER A 553 -42.17 -1.40 6.87
N VAL A 554 -43.11 -1.36 7.85
CA VAL A 554 -43.65 -2.41 8.76
C VAL A 554 -42.70 -2.97 9.87
N THR A 555 -43.05 -3.19 11.16
CA THR A 555 -44.32 -3.30 11.90
C THR A 555 -44.03 -3.19 13.42
N GLU A 556 -44.95 -2.62 14.19
CA GLU A 556 -44.95 -2.61 15.67
C GLU A 556 -45.19 -4.00 16.29
N VAL A 557 -44.60 -4.25 17.47
CA VAL A 557 -45.18 -5.12 18.52
C VAL A 557 -44.85 -4.52 19.90
N PRO A 558 -45.80 -4.47 20.87
CA PRO A 558 -45.69 -3.59 22.04
C PRO A 558 -45.34 -4.29 23.37
N SER A 559 -44.81 -3.44 24.26
CA SER A 559 -45.01 -3.34 25.71
C SER A 559 -44.75 -4.52 26.66
N SER A 560 -44.02 -4.17 27.74
CA SER A 560 -44.48 -4.19 29.14
C SER A 560 -43.50 -4.86 30.10
N GLY A 561 -43.35 -4.27 31.28
CA GLY A 561 -42.66 -4.92 32.40
C GLY A 561 -42.03 -3.97 33.41
N ALA A 562 -42.86 -3.22 34.14
CA ALA A 562 -42.47 -2.41 35.29
C ALA A 562 -42.02 -3.25 36.49
N ALA A 563 -41.07 -2.75 37.28
CA ALA A 563 -40.98 -2.88 38.75
C ALA A 563 -39.77 -2.07 39.25
N LYS A 564 -39.99 -0.91 39.89
CA LYS A 564 -40.22 -0.70 41.34
C LYS A 564 -38.95 -0.71 42.20
N SER A 565 -38.71 0.50 42.72
CA SER A 565 -37.78 0.94 43.75
C SER A 565 -37.83 0.15 45.06
N LEU A 566 -36.70 0.14 45.77
CA LEU A 566 -36.62 0.17 47.24
C LEU A 566 -35.38 0.99 47.63
N GLY A 567 -35.57 1.99 48.50
CA GLY A 567 -34.54 2.85 49.06
C GLY A 567 -33.97 2.30 50.38
N PRO A 568 -33.56 3.18 51.32
CA PRO A 568 -32.15 3.40 51.65
C PRO A 568 -31.83 3.20 53.15
N ASP A 569 -30.55 3.24 53.53
CA ASP A 569 -30.02 3.60 54.88
C ASP A 569 -28.51 3.87 54.71
N GLU A 570 -28.02 5.11 54.83
CA GLU A 570 -27.59 5.87 56.03
C GLU A 570 -26.31 5.36 56.72
N GLY A 571 -25.31 6.25 56.83
CA GLY A 571 -24.02 5.93 57.47
C GLY A 571 -22.94 7.02 57.46
N SER A 572 -23.20 8.13 58.15
CA SER A 572 -22.21 8.98 58.86
C SER A 572 -21.36 10.02 58.12
N SER A 573 -21.54 11.23 58.64
CA SER A 573 -20.86 12.50 58.43
C SER A 573 -19.56 12.64 59.23
N ALA A 574 -18.49 13.16 58.61
CA ALA A 574 -17.59 14.20 59.16
C ALA A 574 -16.38 14.46 58.23
N SER A 575 -16.47 15.44 57.32
CA SER A 575 -15.32 16.28 56.88
C SER A 575 -15.71 17.44 55.94
N SER A 576 -16.99 17.66 55.64
CA SER A 576 -17.43 18.55 54.57
C SER A 576 -17.59 20.04 54.94
N LYS A 577 -16.90 20.53 55.98
CA LYS A 577 -16.93 21.96 56.36
C LYS A 577 -15.61 22.73 56.27
N GLU A 578 -14.50 22.07 55.93
CA GLU A 578 -13.22 22.76 55.63
C GLU A 578 -12.82 22.72 54.14
N ALA A 579 -13.45 21.88 53.31
CA ALA A 579 -13.13 21.77 51.88
C ALA A 579 -13.84 22.82 50.97
N ALA A 580 -14.48 23.83 51.57
CA ALA A 580 -15.32 24.79 50.83
C ALA A 580 -14.65 26.13 50.51
N LYS A 581 -13.33 26.29 50.72
CA LYS A 581 -12.66 27.60 50.53
C LYS A 581 -11.45 27.68 49.62
N ASN A 582 -10.93 26.58 49.03
CA ASN A 582 -9.77 26.64 48.13
C ASN A 582 -9.95 25.80 46.86
N ALA A 583 -10.65 26.33 45.86
CA ALA A 583 -10.58 25.79 44.49
C ALA A 583 -10.63 26.95 43.49
N SER A 584 -9.53 27.66 43.33
CA SER A 584 -9.24 28.45 42.14
C SER A 584 -8.89 27.47 41.01
N THR A 585 -9.85 27.16 40.14
CA THR A 585 -9.58 26.30 38.96
C THR A 585 -8.97 27.15 37.85
N ASP A 586 -7.68 27.45 37.96
CA ASP A 586 -6.86 28.09 36.91
C ASP A 586 -6.59 27.09 35.77
N SER A 587 -7.64 26.68 35.06
CA SER A 587 -7.50 25.88 33.84
C SER A 587 -7.20 26.80 32.65
N ILE A 588 -6.19 26.46 31.87
CA ILE A 588 -5.82 27.14 30.61
C ILE A 588 -6.89 26.91 29.53
N ASP A 589 -7.65 25.81 29.63
CA ASP A 589 -8.72 25.49 28.67
C ASP A 589 -9.90 26.47 28.89
N PRO A 590 -10.32 27.25 27.87
CA PRO A 590 -11.38 28.23 28.02
C PRO A 590 -12.76 27.59 28.16
N PRO A 591 -13.77 28.35 28.62
CA PRO A 591 -15.15 27.87 28.67
C PRO A 591 -15.63 27.35 27.30
N PRO A 592 -16.57 26.38 27.25
CA PRO A 592 -17.01 25.78 25.99
C PRO A 592 -17.43 26.76 24.90
N THR A 593 -18.06 27.88 25.26
CA THR A 593 -18.48 28.92 24.29
C THR A 593 -17.30 29.49 23.52
N GLN A 594 -16.24 29.88 24.23
CA GLN A 594 -15.02 30.39 23.61
C GLN A 594 -14.27 29.27 22.89
N LYS A 595 -14.17 28.08 23.50
CA LYS A 595 -13.49 26.93 22.90
C LYS A 595 -14.06 26.53 21.54
N TRP A 596 -15.39 26.52 21.41
CA TRP A 596 -16.05 26.21 20.13
C TRP A 596 -16.00 27.38 19.14
N ALA A 597 -15.92 28.63 19.62
CA ALA A 597 -15.68 29.78 18.76
C ALA A 597 -14.25 29.79 18.17
N GLU A 598 -13.26 29.35 18.94
CA GLU A 598 -11.88 29.14 18.46
C GLU A 598 -11.79 28.07 17.36
N GLU A 599 -12.73 27.12 17.30
CA GLU A 599 -12.88 26.16 16.21
C GLU A 599 -13.59 26.75 14.96
N SER A 600 -13.80 28.08 14.96
CA SER A 600 -14.49 28.85 13.92
C SER A 600 -15.99 28.54 13.76
N PHE A 601 -16.65 28.08 14.83
CA PHE A 601 -18.12 27.99 14.87
C PHE A 601 -18.76 29.25 15.46
N VAL A 602 -19.95 29.61 14.97
CA VAL A 602 -20.82 30.57 15.67
C VAL A 602 -21.57 29.82 16.77
N VAL A 603 -21.36 30.21 18.02
CA VAL A 603 -21.85 29.47 19.19
C VAL A 603 -22.91 30.26 19.94
N ALA A 604 -24.04 29.63 20.26
CA ALA A 604 -25.03 30.12 21.22
C ALA A 604 -25.11 29.19 22.43
N GLN A 605 -25.14 29.74 23.64
CA GLN A 605 -25.27 28.98 24.87
C GLN A 605 -26.68 29.16 25.45
N VAL A 606 -27.35 28.05 25.76
CA VAL A 606 -28.62 28.02 26.47
C VAL A 606 -28.39 27.45 27.87
N ASP A 607 -28.70 28.24 28.91
CA ASP A 607 -28.60 27.83 30.31
C ASP A 607 -29.99 27.39 30.81
N LEU A 608 -30.17 26.08 31.02
CA LEU A 608 -31.44 25.50 31.47
C LEU A 608 -31.89 26.02 32.85
N SER A 609 -30.97 26.50 33.70
CA SER A 609 -31.31 26.99 35.03
C SER A 609 -31.94 28.39 35.04
N LYS A 610 -31.85 29.13 33.92
CA LYS A 610 -32.27 30.53 33.80
C LYS A 610 -33.37 30.73 32.75
N LEU A 611 -34.07 29.66 32.37
CA LEU A 611 -35.16 29.72 31.40
C LEU A 611 -36.31 30.59 31.92
N GLN A 612 -36.66 31.64 31.18
CA GLN A 612 -37.85 32.47 31.41
C GLN A 612 -39.05 32.06 30.55
N LYS A 613 -38.79 31.33 29.45
CA LYS A 613 -39.76 30.82 28.47
C LYS A 613 -39.59 29.29 28.34
N SER A 614 -40.43 28.65 27.51
CA SER A 614 -40.25 27.23 27.16
C SER A 614 -38.90 27.02 26.46
N PHE A 615 -38.35 25.81 26.58
CA PHE A 615 -37.07 25.47 25.95
C PHE A 615 -37.16 25.55 24.42
N GLU A 616 -38.29 25.16 23.83
CA GLU A 616 -38.53 25.22 22.38
C GLU A 616 -38.50 26.65 21.82
N GLU A 617 -39.13 27.60 22.51
CA GLU A 617 -39.07 29.03 22.15
C GLU A 617 -37.64 29.57 22.28
N THR A 618 -36.94 29.19 23.36
CA THR A 618 -35.57 29.64 23.61
C THR A 618 -34.60 29.07 22.57
N LEU A 619 -34.78 27.82 22.16
CA LEU A 619 -33.99 27.16 21.12
C LEU A 619 -34.21 27.81 19.76
N SER A 620 -35.45 28.11 19.40
CA SER A 620 -35.81 28.81 18.17
C SER A 620 -35.22 30.23 18.14
N GLU A 621 -35.28 30.95 19.26
CA GLU A 621 -34.66 32.28 19.41
C GLU A 621 -33.14 32.18 19.26
N ALA A 622 -32.48 31.20 19.88
CA ALA A 622 -31.04 30.99 19.78
C ALA A 622 -30.60 30.73 18.33
N ILE A 623 -31.32 29.89 17.59
CA ILE A 623 -31.06 29.60 16.18
C ILE A 623 -31.21 30.86 15.33
N SER A 624 -32.27 31.65 15.54
CA SER A 624 -32.46 32.94 14.84
C SER A 624 -31.28 33.88 15.08
N ARG A 625 -30.81 34.00 16.32
CA ARG A 625 -29.67 34.85 16.68
C ARG A 625 -28.36 34.38 16.05
N VAL A 626 -28.15 33.08 15.93
CA VAL A 626 -26.97 32.53 15.23
C VAL A 626 -27.02 32.90 13.75
N LYS A 627 -28.19 32.78 13.11
CA LYS A 627 -28.40 33.14 11.70
C LYS A 627 -28.24 34.65 11.42
N GLU A 628 -28.56 35.49 12.40
CA GLU A 628 -28.36 36.95 12.32
C GLU A 628 -26.90 37.38 12.48
N SER A 629 -26.00 36.48 12.92
CA SER A 629 -24.59 36.80 13.13
C SER A 629 -23.90 37.13 11.80
N PRO A 630 -23.09 38.21 11.73
CA PRO A 630 -22.36 38.56 10.51
C PRO A 630 -21.31 37.52 10.09
N SER A 631 -20.90 36.65 11.02
CA SER A 631 -19.94 35.56 10.79
C SER A 631 -20.61 34.24 10.41
N PHE A 632 -21.93 34.21 10.23
CA PHE A 632 -22.65 33.03 9.80
C PHE A 632 -22.42 32.79 8.30
N ASP A 633 -22.01 31.58 7.96
CA ASP A 633 -21.62 31.15 6.60
C ASP A 633 -22.82 30.78 5.70
N GLY A 634 -24.05 30.83 6.25
CA GLY A 634 -25.27 30.44 5.54
C GLY A 634 -25.61 28.95 5.67
N ASN A 635 -24.91 28.18 6.51
CA ASN A 635 -25.15 26.76 6.70
C ASN A 635 -26.44 26.46 7.48
N GLU A 636 -27.36 25.69 6.90
CA GLU A 636 -28.66 25.39 7.50
C GLU A 636 -28.62 24.26 8.55
N LYS A 637 -27.45 23.66 8.82
CA LYS A 637 -27.28 22.55 9.77
C LYS A 637 -26.66 22.99 11.08
N PHE A 638 -27.32 22.66 12.19
CA PHE A 638 -26.84 22.96 13.55
C PHE A 638 -26.47 21.70 14.32
N GLY A 639 -25.38 21.75 15.07
CA GLY A 639 -24.97 20.71 16.02
C GLY A 639 -25.27 21.15 17.45
N VAL A 640 -25.82 20.26 18.27
CA VAL A 640 -26.10 20.55 19.68
C VAL A 640 -25.14 19.78 20.57
N ILE A 641 -24.51 20.50 21.52
CA ILE A 641 -23.61 19.91 22.51
C ILE A 641 -24.21 20.12 23.89
N ALA A 642 -24.59 19.02 24.53
CA ALA A 642 -25.27 19.00 25.81
C ALA A 642 -24.31 18.54 26.91
N TYR A 643 -24.07 19.42 27.88
CA TYR A 643 -23.31 19.14 29.10
C TYR A 643 -24.30 18.91 30.26
N LEU A 644 -25.06 17.82 30.20
CA LEU A 644 -26.18 17.55 31.11
C LEU A 644 -25.99 16.23 31.87
N SER A 645 -26.15 16.25 33.19
CA SER A 645 -26.19 15.02 34.01
C SER A 645 -27.52 14.29 33.93
N SER A 646 -28.61 15.00 33.65
CA SER A 646 -29.97 14.48 33.50
C SER A 646 -30.69 15.20 32.36
N TRP A 647 -31.57 14.49 31.66
CA TRP A 647 -32.26 14.99 30.47
C TRP A 647 -33.76 15.18 30.75
N PRO A 648 -34.25 16.43 30.84
CA PRO A 648 -35.68 16.69 30.89
C PRO A 648 -36.35 16.25 29.57
N ALA A 649 -37.53 15.63 29.65
CA ALA A 649 -38.25 15.15 28.46
C ALA A 649 -38.58 16.28 27.47
N GLU A 650 -38.83 17.49 27.99
CA GLU A 650 -39.08 18.71 27.19
C GLU A 650 -37.91 19.08 26.27
N VAL A 651 -36.66 18.83 26.71
CA VAL A 651 -35.45 19.12 25.93
C VAL A 651 -35.32 18.14 24.77
N SER A 652 -35.49 16.84 25.04
CA SER A 652 -35.44 15.81 24.00
C SER A 652 -36.50 16.02 22.93
N HIS A 653 -37.74 16.34 23.33
CA HIS A 653 -38.84 16.60 22.40
C HIS A 653 -38.57 17.81 21.50
N ALA A 654 -38.09 18.93 22.05
CA ALA A 654 -37.79 20.13 21.28
C ALA A 654 -36.63 19.93 20.29
N LEU A 655 -35.58 19.19 20.71
CA LEU A 655 -34.45 18.88 19.84
C LEU A 655 -34.84 17.98 18.67
N GLU A 656 -35.77 17.04 18.88
CA GLU A 656 -36.33 16.20 17.81
C GLU A 656 -37.24 16.99 16.87
N ALA A 657 -38.10 17.86 17.41
CA ALA A 657 -39.04 18.66 16.62
C ALA A 657 -38.34 19.65 15.66
N THR A 658 -37.15 20.14 16.03
CA THR A 658 -36.41 21.14 15.25
C THR A 658 -35.64 20.50 14.09
N GLN A 659 -36.10 20.66 12.84
CA GLN A 659 -35.48 20.01 11.67
C GLN A 659 -34.04 20.49 11.36
N GLU A 660 -33.70 21.71 11.74
CA GLU A 660 -32.38 22.32 11.44
C GLU A 660 -31.24 21.68 12.25
N ILE A 661 -31.54 20.98 13.35
CA ILE A 661 -30.53 20.30 14.16
C ILE A 661 -30.18 18.96 13.50
N ALA A 662 -28.93 18.84 13.06
CA ALA A 662 -28.42 17.70 12.31
C ALA A 662 -27.76 16.62 13.19
N SER A 663 -27.24 16.97 14.38
CA SER A 663 -26.60 16.01 15.30
C SER A 663 -26.57 16.48 16.75
N ILE A 664 -26.41 15.52 17.67
CA ILE A 664 -26.40 15.75 19.11
C ILE A 664 -25.15 15.12 19.73
N VAL A 665 -24.49 15.83 20.65
CA VAL A 665 -23.36 15.34 21.42
C VAL A 665 -23.72 15.46 22.90
N VAL A 666 -23.56 14.37 23.63
CA VAL A 666 -23.97 14.24 25.02
C VAL A 666 -22.78 13.95 25.90
N TYR A 667 -22.51 14.84 26.85
CA TYR A 667 -21.58 14.63 27.95
C TYR A 667 -22.38 14.32 29.21
N GLY A 668 -22.39 13.05 29.63
CA GLY A 668 -23.17 12.64 30.80
C GLY A 668 -23.46 11.14 30.86
N SER A 669 -24.19 10.74 31.90
CA SER A 669 -24.52 9.33 32.19
C SER A 669 -25.89 8.88 31.67
N SER A 670 -26.78 9.81 31.31
CA SER A 670 -28.16 9.50 30.88
C SER A 670 -28.26 9.10 29.41
N GLU A 671 -29.12 8.13 29.11
CA GLU A 671 -29.48 7.74 27.76
C GLU A 671 -30.53 8.67 27.16
N VAL A 672 -30.32 9.06 25.91
CA VAL A 672 -31.24 9.86 25.12
C VAL A 672 -31.60 9.04 23.90
N GLU A 673 -32.88 8.71 23.77
CA GLU A 673 -33.41 8.14 22.53
C GLU A 673 -33.63 9.29 21.56
N SER A 674 -32.80 9.33 20.52
CA SER A 674 -32.86 10.34 19.46
C SER A 674 -32.87 9.67 18.10
N THR A 675 -33.65 10.21 17.16
CA THR A 675 -33.65 9.76 15.75
C THR A 675 -32.45 10.30 14.98
N LYS A 676 -31.79 11.33 15.54
CA LYS A 676 -30.65 12.05 14.97
C LYS A 676 -29.34 11.38 15.38
N PRO A 677 -28.29 11.45 14.54
CA PRO A 677 -26.98 10.94 14.89
C PRO A 677 -26.49 11.52 16.22
N THR A 678 -26.18 10.65 17.19
CA THR A 678 -25.82 11.06 18.55
C THR A 678 -24.48 10.48 19.02
N LEU A 679 -23.62 11.33 19.58
CA LEU A 679 -22.35 10.95 20.20
C LEU A 679 -22.44 11.04 21.72
N PHE A 680 -22.15 9.95 22.42
CA PHE A 680 -22.16 9.87 23.88
C PHE A 680 -20.74 9.79 24.45
N HIS A 681 -20.43 10.69 25.38
CA HIS A 681 -19.23 10.64 26.22
C HIS A 681 -19.63 10.30 27.66
N ARG A 682 -19.36 9.06 28.07
CA ARG A 682 -19.82 8.49 29.35
C ARG A 682 -18.67 8.35 30.36
N PRO A 683 -18.84 8.81 31.61
CA PRO A 683 -17.93 8.46 32.68
C PRO A 683 -18.08 6.97 33.05
N GLY A 684 -17.01 6.37 33.56
CA GLY A 684 -16.98 4.98 34.02
C GLY A 684 -16.51 3.96 32.97
N ASN A 685 -16.57 2.69 33.36
CA ASN A 685 -16.10 1.57 32.55
C ASN A 685 -17.11 1.17 31.46
N PRO A 686 -16.64 0.71 30.28
CA PRO A 686 -17.53 0.17 29.27
C PRO A 686 -18.25 -1.09 29.77
N PRO A 687 -19.51 -1.33 29.39
CA PRO A 687 -20.18 -2.59 29.64
C PRO A 687 -19.45 -3.72 28.90
N ILE A 688 -19.35 -4.89 29.54
CA ILE A 688 -18.74 -6.09 28.96
C ILE A 688 -19.87 -7.09 28.65
N PRO A 689 -20.03 -7.56 27.40
CA PRO A 689 -19.24 -7.24 26.21
C PRO A 689 -19.52 -5.84 25.65
N ILE A 690 -18.52 -5.25 25.00
CA ILE A 690 -18.66 -3.96 24.31
C ILE A 690 -19.69 -4.14 23.18
N LYS A 691 -20.91 -3.64 23.38
CA LYS A 691 -21.96 -3.65 22.36
C LYS A 691 -21.53 -2.71 21.23
N LYS A 692 -21.11 -3.27 20.09
CA LYS A 692 -20.91 -2.49 18.86
C LYS A 692 -22.28 -2.18 18.27
N ASP A 693 -22.66 -0.91 18.22
CA ASP A 693 -23.92 -0.48 17.62
C ASP A 693 -23.85 -0.74 16.10
N ALA A 694 -24.68 -1.66 15.61
CA ALA A 694 -24.71 -2.06 14.21
C ALA A 694 -25.22 -0.95 13.28
N SER A 695 -25.88 0.08 13.82
CA SER A 695 -26.53 1.14 13.05
C SER A 695 -25.58 2.24 12.57
N LYS A 696 -24.32 2.31 13.06
CA LYS A 696 -23.34 3.42 12.86
C LYS A 696 -23.84 4.84 13.21
N LYS A 697 -25.12 5.03 13.54
CA LYS A 697 -25.73 6.35 13.82
C LYS A 697 -25.33 6.89 15.18
N ASN A 698 -25.22 6.00 16.18
CA ASN A 698 -24.84 6.38 17.53
C ASN A 698 -23.43 5.85 17.86
N LYS A 699 -22.63 6.70 18.50
CA LYS A 699 -21.28 6.34 18.97
C LYS A 699 -21.18 6.62 20.46
N THR A 700 -20.60 5.70 21.22
CA THR A 700 -20.42 5.86 22.68
C THR A 700 -18.97 5.63 23.05
N TYR A 701 -18.39 6.58 23.77
CA TYR A 701 -17.05 6.50 24.35
C TYR A 701 -17.14 6.51 25.87
N TYR A 702 -16.37 5.64 26.52
CA TYR A 702 -16.31 5.49 27.97
C TYR A 702 -14.99 6.03 28.52
N TYR A 703 -15.03 6.68 29.68
CA TYR A 703 -13.89 7.29 30.35
C TYR A 703 -13.80 6.77 31.81
N PRO A 704 -12.97 5.74 32.08
CA PRO A 704 -12.95 5.03 33.36
C PRO A 704 -12.62 5.85 34.62
N LYS A 705 -11.82 6.92 34.48
CA LYS A 705 -11.23 7.65 35.60
C LYS A 705 -11.84 9.04 35.82
N VAL A 706 -13.01 9.31 35.24
CA VAL A 706 -13.62 10.64 35.30
C VAL A 706 -15.07 10.58 35.77
N GLU A 707 -15.49 11.65 36.42
CA GLU A 707 -16.86 11.90 36.86
C GLU A 707 -17.64 12.71 35.80
N PRO A 708 -18.97 12.85 35.91
CA PRO A 708 -19.73 13.79 35.08
C PRO A 708 -19.12 15.20 35.10
N PHE A 709 -19.30 15.95 34.01
CA PHE A 709 -18.76 17.31 33.81
C PHE A 709 -17.23 17.42 33.73
N PHE A 710 -16.51 16.32 33.48
CA PHE A 710 -15.04 16.32 33.36
C PHE A 710 -14.45 17.21 32.25
N VAL A 711 -15.31 17.72 31.36
CA VAL A 711 -14.95 18.59 30.24
C VAL A 711 -15.12 20.07 30.54
N LEU A 712 -15.72 20.43 31.68
CA LEU A 712 -15.97 21.83 32.04
C LEU A 712 -14.83 22.36 32.91
N PRO A 713 -14.01 23.31 32.42
CA PRO A 713 -12.84 23.81 33.14
C PRO A 713 -13.14 24.38 34.54
N ALA A 714 -14.31 25.01 34.70
CA ALA A 714 -14.75 25.59 35.97
C ALA A 714 -15.30 24.56 36.97
N HIS A 715 -15.45 23.28 36.57
CA HIS A 715 -16.01 22.24 37.42
C HIS A 715 -14.90 21.47 38.14
N LYS A 716 -15.14 21.06 39.39
CA LYS A 716 -14.15 20.33 40.21
C LYS A 716 -13.71 19.00 39.61
N SER A 717 -14.56 18.39 38.79
CA SER A 717 -14.30 17.12 38.10
C SER A 717 -13.49 17.28 36.81
N PHE A 718 -13.06 18.50 36.45
CA PHE A 718 -12.32 18.75 35.21
C PHE A 718 -11.08 17.86 35.11
N HIS A 719 -10.95 17.18 33.97
CA HIS A 719 -9.84 16.30 33.69
C HIS A 719 -9.29 16.57 32.29
N ALA A 720 -8.23 17.37 32.23
CA ALA A 720 -7.69 17.96 31.00
C ALA A 720 -7.41 16.94 29.89
N SER A 721 -6.79 15.79 30.20
CA SER A 721 -6.44 14.79 29.20
C SER A 721 -7.67 14.09 28.60
N SER A 722 -8.67 13.77 29.43
CA SER A 722 -9.93 13.20 28.94
C SER A 722 -10.75 14.25 28.17
N ALA A 723 -10.74 15.50 28.61
CA ALA A 723 -11.42 16.60 27.93
C ALA A 723 -10.82 16.89 26.54
N SER A 724 -9.49 16.83 26.40
CA SER A 724 -8.81 16.95 25.12
C SER A 724 -9.21 15.81 24.16
N VAL A 725 -9.12 14.55 24.61
CA VAL A 725 -9.48 13.39 23.79
C VAL A 725 -10.96 13.39 23.40
N SER A 726 -11.85 13.76 24.32
CA SER A 726 -13.28 13.84 24.03
C SER A 726 -13.60 14.95 23.04
N HIS A 727 -12.91 16.09 23.11
CA HIS A 727 -13.06 17.20 22.16
C HIS A 727 -12.69 16.77 20.74
N THR A 728 -11.52 16.16 20.54
CA THR A 728 -11.11 15.62 19.23
C THR A 728 -12.13 14.62 18.68
N ARG A 729 -12.64 13.70 19.51
CA ARG A 729 -13.70 12.74 19.13
C ARG A 729 -15.00 13.44 18.73
N THR A 730 -15.35 14.53 19.41
CA THR A 730 -16.52 15.35 19.07
C THR A 730 -16.31 16.08 17.74
N LEU A 731 -15.12 16.64 17.47
CA LEU A 731 -14.82 17.28 16.19
C LEU A 731 -14.91 16.28 15.03
N SER A 732 -14.31 15.09 15.18
CA SER A 732 -14.39 14.02 14.18
C SER A 732 -15.81 13.52 13.92
N PHE A 733 -16.74 13.76 14.85
CA PHE A 733 -18.14 13.42 14.70
C PHE A 733 -18.96 14.57 14.09
N LEU A 734 -18.79 15.79 14.59
CA LEU A 734 -19.59 16.96 14.19
C LEU A 734 -19.19 17.54 12.83
N LYS A 735 -17.89 17.77 12.57
CA LYS A 735 -17.44 18.44 11.34
C LYS A 735 -17.94 17.74 10.07
N PRO A 736 -17.91 16.39 9.95
CA PRO A 736 -18.47 15.71 8.77
C PRO A 736 -19.99 15.85 8.60
N ILE A 737 -20.75 15.97 9.70
CA ILE A 737 -22.21 16.09 9.65
C ILE A 737 -22.62 17.51 9.28
N LEU A 738 -21.94 18.50 9.85
CA LEU A 738 -22.18 19.92 9.62
C LEU A 738 -21.56 20.41 8.31
N GLY A 739 -20.57 19.71 7.76
CA GLY A 739 -19.91 20.06 6.49
C GLY A 739 -18.70 20.98 6.65
N GLY A 740 -18.10 21.07 7.85
CA GLY A 740 -16.99 21.95 8.15
C GLY A 740 -17.14 22.64 9.51
N PRO A 741 -16.31 23.65 9.82
CA PRO A 741 -15.23 24.19 8.98
C PRO A 741 -13.98 23.28 8.96
N TYR A 742 -13.30 23.24 7.82
CA TYR A 742 -12.04 22.54 7.61
C TYR A 742 -10.95 23.55 7.28
N PHE A 743 -9.78 23.35 7.88
CA PHE A 743 -8.60 24.18 7.68
C PHE A 743 -7.45 23.29 7.22
N ASP A 744 -6.57 23.82 6.39
CA ASP A 744 -5.32 23.16 6.06
C ASP A 744 -4.37 23.27 7.26
N LEU A 745 -4.36 22.23 8.08
CA LEU A 745 -3.56 22.19 9.30
C LEU A 745 -2.06 22.17 8.99
N GLU A 746 -1.66 21.65 7.82
CA GLU A 746 -0.26 21.63 7.41
C GLU A 746 0.21 23.02 7.01
N GLU A 747 -0.60 23.76 6.24
CA GLU A 747 -0.28 25.14 5.86
C GLU A 747 -0.12 26.04 7.10
N ILE A 748 -1.02 25.93 8.07
CA ILE A 748 -0.95 26.70 9.33
C ILE A 748 0.34 26.36 10.09
N TRP A 749 0.71 25.09 10.15
CA TRP A 749 1.91 24.65 10.85
C TRP A 749 3.19 25.08 10.12
N GLU A 750 3.23 24.96 8.79
CA GLU A 750 4.37 25.40 7.98
C GLU A 750 4.57 26.91 8.04
N GLU A 751 3.49 27.69 8.04
CA GLU A 751 3.55 29.14 8.26
C GLU A 751 4.14 29.45 9.64
N HIS A 752 3.71 28.74 10.68
CA HIS A 752 4.24 28.91 12.03
C HIS A 752 5.75 28.64 12.10
N CYS A 753 6.20 27.48 11.59
CA CYS A 753 7.61 27.12 11.53
C CYS A 753 8.43 28.11 10.69
N LEU A 754 7.86 28.64 9.60
CA LEU A 754 8.51 29.66 8.78
C LEU A 754 8.79 30.92 9.60
N TYR A 755 7.83 31.38 10.41
CA TYR A 755 8.04 32.55 11.28
C TYR A 755 9.04 32.29 12.41
N GLU A 756 9.05 31.09 12.98
CA GLU A 756 9.99 30.73 14.06
C GLU A 756 11.44 30.57 13.56
N PHE A 757 11.66 29.77 12.53
CA PHE A 757 13.00 29.35 12.10
C PHE A 757 13.50 30.09 10.86
N GLY A 758 12.60 30.46 9.94
CA GLY A 758 12.94 31.13 8.69
C GLY A 758 13.07 32.64 8.83
N GLU A 759 11.96 33.32 9.14
CA GLU A 759 11.94 34.78 9.31
C GLU A 759 12.43 35.23 10.69
N ARG A 760 12.39 34.34 11.69
CA ARG A 760 12.75 34.62 13.10
C ARG A 760 11.99 35.83 13.66
N ALA A 761 10.66 35.82 13.53
CA ALA A 761 9.79 36.96 13.84
C ALA A 761 8.76 36.64 14.94
N VAL A 762 9.08 37.02 16.18
CA VAL A 762 8.23 36.76 17.37
C VAL A 762 6.80 37.26 17.19
N GLU A 763 6.59 38.46 16.67
CA GLU A 763 5.25 39.04 16.50
C GLU A 763 4.39 38.22 15.52
N LYS A 764 4.98 37.78 14.41
CA LYS A 764 4.29 36.95 13.41
C LYS A 764 4.00 35.55 13.96
N THR A 765 4.97 34.91 14.61
CA THR A 765 4.78 33.63 15.32
C THR A 765 3.63 33.71 16.32
N MET A 766 3.58 34.75 17.15
CA MET A 766 2.50 34.92 18.12
C MET A 766 1.14 35.21 17.45
N SER A 767 1.11 35.76 16.23
CA SER A 767 -0.13 36.09 15.52
C SER A 767 -0.90 34.86 15.02
N THR A 768 -0.20 33.75 14.76
CA THR A 768 -0.80 32.48 14.32
C THR A 768 -1.39 31.66 15.48
N MET A 769 -1.17 32.10 16.73
CA MET A 769 -1.61 31.39 17.93
C MET A 769 -2.95 31.92 18.48
N VAL A 770 -3.64 31.09 19.27
CA VAL A 770 -4.88 31.46 19.99
C VAL A 770 -4.62 32.49 21.11
N GLN A 771 -5.68 32.82 21.86
CA GLN A 771 -5.62 33.82 22.93
C GLN A 771 -4.86 33.34 24.17
N GLU A 772 -4.97 32.07 24.52
CA GLU A 772 -4.25 31.43 25.63
C GLU A 772 -3.41 30.25 25.12
N PRO A 773 -2.34 30.50 24.35
CA PRO A 773 -1.51 29.44 23.77
C PRO A 773 -0.46 28.96 24.76
N TYR A 774 0.11 27.78 24.53
CA TYR A 774 1.30 27.35 25.25
C TYR A 774 2.20 26.43 24.45
N VAL A 775 3.50 26.46 24.78
CA VAL A 775 4.50 25.53 24.24
C VAL A 775 5.19 24.88 25.43
N ASN A 776 5.28 23.55 25.40
CA ASN A 776 6.02 22.78 26.40
C ASN A 776 7.09 21.91 25.73
N HIS A 777 8.34 22.19 26.08
CA HIS A 777 9.46 21.32 25.83
C HIS A 777 9.58 20.32 26.98
N ILE A 778 9.14 19.08 26.74
CA ILE A 778 8.97 18.08 27.79
C ILE A 778 10.28 17.70 28.50
N PRO A 779 11.42 17.50 27.81
CA PRO A 779 12.64 17.00 28.48
C PRO A 779 13.30 18.01 29.42
N THR A 780 13.23 19.31 29.09
CA THR A 780 13.87 20.39 29.85
C THR A 780 12.90 21.24 30.65
N LEU A 781 11.58 20.98 30.53
CA LEU A 781 10.52 21.75 31.17
C LEU A 781 10.57 23.25 30.81
N THR A 782 11.02 23.58 29.61
CA THR A 782 11.07 24.96 29.08
C THR A 782 9.85 25.25 28.21
N GLY A 783 9.60 26.54 27.95
CA GLY A 783 8.45 27.00 27.18
C GLY A 783 7.73 28.15 27.85
N GLY A 784 6.47 28.35 27.49
CA GLY A 784 5.65 29.45 27.99
C GLY A 784 4.15 29.15 27.91
N ILE A 785 3.40 29.64 28.89
CA ILE A 785 1.94 29.51 28.97
C ILE A 785 1.31 30.89 28.97
N GLY A 786 0.36 31.11 28.06
CA GLY A 786 -0.27 32.39 27.80
C GLY A 786 0.62 33.30 26.95
N ARG A 787 0.00 34.26 26.25
CA ARG A 787 0.70 35.06 25.23
C ARG A 787 1.88 35.84 25.77
N ALA A 788 1.77 36.43 26.96
CA ALA A 788 2.85 37.25 27.52
C ALA A 788 4.10 36.43 27.80
N LYS A 789 3.98 35.35 28.60
CA LYS A 789 5.12 34.49 28.95
C LYS A 789 5.70 33.77 27.74
N LEU A 790 4.85 33.37 26.79
CA LEU A 790 5.31 32.72 25.57
C LEU A 790 6.02 33.70 24.63
N THR A 791 5.58 34.97 24.56
CA THR A 791 6.30 36.02 23.83
C THR A 791 7.69 36.26 24.44
N ASP A 792 7.78 36.33 25.77
CA ASP A 792 9.06 36.46 26.49
C ASP A 792 9.96 35.26 26.19
N PHE A 793 9.43 34.04 26.26
CA PHE A 793 10.16 32.83 25.92
C PHE A 793 10.67 32.84 24.46
N TYR A 794 9.83 33.19 23.49
CA TYR A 794 10.24 33.22 22.09
C TYR A 794 11.33 34.25 21.81
N ARG A 795 11.21 35.43 22.40
CA ARG A 795 12.16 36.53 22.21
C ARG A 795 13.50 36.26 22.90
N ASP A 796 13.45 35.81 24.15
CA ASP A 796 14.63 35.81 25.02
C ASP A 796 15.34 34.45 25.05
N HIS A 797 14.62 33.36 24.75
CA HIS A 797 15.11 31.99 24.93
C HIS A 797 15.11 31.12 23.66
N PHE A 798 14.22 31.34 22.68
CA PHE A 798 14.04 30.38 21.57
C PHE A 798 14.49 30.91 20.19
N ILE A 799 13.76 31.84 19.60
CA ILE A 799 13.87 32.20 18.16
C ILE A 799 15.27 32.70 17.79
N PHE A 800 15.88 33.51 18.65
CA PHE A 800 17.19 34.11 18.38
C PHE A 800 18.37 33.31 18.96
N ASN A 801 18.12 32.36 19.87
CA ASN A 801 19.17 31.56 20.51
C ASN A 801 19.57 30.31 19.70
N ASN A 802 18.80 29.97 18.67
CA ASN A 802 19.14 28.87 17.77
C ASN A 802 20.37 29.22 16.90
N PRO A 803 21.36 28.30 16.75
CA PRO A 803 22.48 28.44 15.83
C PRO A 803 22.07 28.81 14.38
N GLU A 804 23.01 29.32 13.61
CA GLU A 804 22.75 29.68 12.20
C GLU A 804 22.61 28.45 11.30
N ASP A 805 23.26 27.33 11.66
CA ASP A 805 23.22 26.08 10.92
C ASP A 805 22.09 25.13 11.36
N THR A 806 21.16 25.62 12.18
CA THR A 806 19.99 24.84 12.61
C THR A 806 19.16 24.41 11.41
N ALA A 807 18.88 23.12 11.32
CA ALA A 807 18.08 22.52 10.26
C ALA A 807 17.06 21.51 10.80
N LEU A 808 15.88 21.50 10.19
CA LEU A 808 14.78 20.57 10.47
C LEU A 808 14.64 19.63 9.29
N GLU A 809 14.88 18.33 9.51
CA GLU A 809 14.67 17.28 8.51
C GLU A 809 13.42 16.48 8.89
N LEU A 810 12.29 16.77 8.24
CA LEU A 810 11.03 16.05 8.47
C LEU A 810 11.17 14.59 8.04
N VAL A 811 10.88 13.66 8.95
CA VAL A 811 10.92 12.20 8.71
C VAL A 811 9.52 11.66 8.47
N SER A 812 8.55 12.03 9.31
CA SER A 812 7.16 11.59 9.18
C SER A 812 6.20 12.68 9.68
N ARG A 813 4.99 12.71 9.11
CA ARG A 813 3.89 13.62 9.52
C ARG A 813 2.57 12.86 9.58
N THR A 814 1.82 13.06 10.65
CA THR A 814 0.45 12.55 10.81
C THR A 814 -0.51 13.70 11.09
N VAL A 815 -1.52 13.87 10.24
CA VAL A 815 -2.54 14.93 10.38
C VAL A 815 -3.86 14.33 10.88
N GLY A 816 -4.34 14.86 12.01
CA GLY A 816 -5.63 14.56 12.60
C GLY A 816 -6.69 15.62 12.25
N ILE A 817 -7.84 15.56 12.92
CA ILE A 817 -8.92 16.55 12.72
C ILE A 817 -8.59 17.93 13.32
N ASP A 818 -7.67 17.98 14.28
CA ASP A 818 -7.31 19.13 15.12
C ASP A 818 -5.82 19.17 15.49
N ARG A 819 -4.97 18.34 14.86
CA ARG A 819 -3.56 18.23 15.26
C ARG A 819 -2.65 17.77 14.13
N VAL A 820 -1.40 18.19 14.21
CA VAL A 820 -0.28 17.72 13.37
C VAL A 820 0.74 17.07 14.30
N ILE A 821 1.22 15.89 13.93
CA ILE A 821 2.30 15.19 14.65
C ILE A 821 3.46 15.03 13.69
N ASP A 822 4.57 15.70 13.99
CA ASP A 822 5.80 15.65 13.19
C ASP A 822 6.88 14.88 13.93
N GLU A 823 7.49 13.91 13.25
CA GLU A 823 8.78 13.33 13.62
C GLU A 823 9.84 13.94 12.72
N PHE A 824 10.87 14.56 13.29
CA PHE A 824 11.92 15.24 12.53
C PHE A 824 13.28 15.14 13.22
N ILE A 825 14.35 15.33 12.45
CA ILE A 825 15.70 15.46 13.00
C ILE A 825 16.06 16.94 13.13
N PHE A 826 16.30 17.37 14.37
CA PHE A 826 16.84 18.68 14.70
C PHE A 826 18.37 18.62 14.65
N SER A 827 18.98 19.29 13.68
CA SER A 827 20.43 19.30 13.47
C SER A 827 21.01 20.68 13.72
N PHE A 828 22.13 20.77 14.44
CA PHE A 828 22.81 22.03 14.74
C PHE A 828 24.27 21.80 15.17
N THR A 829 25.10 22.84 15.10
CA THR A 829 26.39 22.91 15.78
C THR A 829 26.23 23.67 17.10
N HIS A 830 26.66 23.08 18.23
CA HIS A 830 26.56 23.72 19.55
C HIS A 830 27.66 24.78 19.75
N ASP A 831 27.54 25.90 19.03
CA ASP A 831 28.49 27.02 18.99
C ASP A 831 28.14 28.19 19.93
N ARG A 832 26.91 28.18 20.47
CA ARG A 832 26.36 29.11 21.45
C ARG A 832 25.54 28.34 22.48
N GLU A 833 25.22 28.98 23.60
CA GLU A 833 24.32 28.40 24.60
C GLU A 833 22.88 28.34 24.03
N ILE A 834 22.26 27.17 24.09
CA ILE A 834 20.87 26.91 23.66
C ILE A 834 20.08 26.52 24.90
N ASP A 835 19.78 27.49 25.75
CA ASP A 835 19.25 27.29 27.09
C ASP A 835 17.90 26.55 27.14
N TRP A 836 17.05 26.69 26.11
CA TRP A 836 15.80 25.94 26.02
C TRP A 836 15.99 24.43 25.82
N LEU A 837 17.09 24.03 25.16
CA LEU A 837 17.42 22.64 24.77
C LEU A 837 18.45 22.00 25.73
N LEU A 838 19.44 22.78 26.16
CA LEU A 838 20.58 22.39 26.99
C LEU A 838 20.85 23.48 28.06
N PRO A 839 19.95 23.62 29.05
CA PRO A 839 20.05 24.69 30.03
C PRO A 839 21.37 24.64 30.82
N GLY A 840 22.12 25.75 30.82
CA GLY A 840 23.37 25.89 31.56
C GLY A 840 24.58 25.15 30.96
N VAL A 841 24.47 24.64 29.73
CA VAL A 841 25.59 23.99 29.04
C VAL A 841 26.31 25.00 28.13
N PRO A 842 27.59 25.31 28.36
CA PRO A 842 28.34 26.20 27.49
C PRO A 842 28.62 25.57 26.11
N PRO A 843 28.96 26.38 25.09
CA PRO A 843 29.23 25.89 23.74
C PRO A 843 30.31 24.80 23.72
N THR A 844 30.00 23.68 23.07
CA THR A 844 30.92 22.52 22.97
C THR A 844 31.60 22.42 21.61
N GLY A 845 31.10 23.15 20.60
CA GLY A 845 31.57 23.11 19.21
C GLY A 845 31.26 21.80 18.46
N LYS A 846 30.50 20.88 19.06
CA LYS A 846 30.13 19.60 18.44
C LYS A 846 28.85 19.72 17.63
N LYS A 847 28.74 18.88 16.61
CA LYS A 847 27.53 18.72 15.81
C LYS A 847 26.58 17.74 16.47
N CYS A 848 25.31 18.08 16.49
CA CYS A 848 24.23 17.24 17.00
C CYS A 848 23.18 17.02 15.93
N ARG A 849 22.60 15.81 15.94
CA ARG A 849 21.43 15.41 15.15
C ARG A 849 20.49 14.64 16.07
N LEU A 850 19.40 15.28 16.48
CA LEU A 850 18.51 14.77 17.52
C LEU A 850 17.14 14.44 16.94
N PRO A 851 16.61 13.22 17.19
CA PRO A 851 15.21 12.91 16.92
C PRO A 851 14.26 13.72 17.80
N PHE A 852 13.32 14.41 17.18
CA PHE A 852 12.27 15.18 17.83
C PHE A 852 10.90 14.62 17.43
N THR A 853 9.96 14.69 18.37
CA THR A 853 8.53 14.50 18.12
C THR A 853 7.80 15.75 18.58
N SER A 854 7.09 16.41 17.67
CA SER A 854 6.21 17.53 17.97
C SER A 854 4.76 17.11 17.82
N ILE A 855 3.94 17.42 18.83
CA ILE A 855 2.49 17.25 18.80
C ILE A 855 1.88 18.65 18.89
N VAL A 856 1.35 19.10 17.76
CA VAL A 856 0.81 20.44 17.58
C VAL A 856 -0.71 20.36 17.51
N ASN A 857 -1.42 21.06 18.39
CA ASN A 857 -2.87 21.14 18.36
C ASN A 857 -3.32 22.50 17.81
N ILE A 858 -4.26 22.46 16.87
CA ILE A 858 -4.78 23.63 16.16
C ILE A 858 -6.29 23.66 16.38
N ARG A 859 -6.80 24.86 16.69
CA ARG A 859 -8.23 25.16 16.83
C ARG A 859 -8.61 26.13 15.72
N GLY A 860 -9.49 25.69 14.84
CA GLY A 860 -9.86 26.49 13.67
C GLY A 860 -8.63 26.84 12.81
N ASP A 861 -8.37 28.13 12.67
CA ASP A 861 -7.26 28.71 11.91
C ASP A 861 -6.02 29.03 12.76
N ARG A 862 -6.01 28.69 14.05
CA ARG A 862 -4.94 29.10 14.99
C ARG A 862 -4.38 27.98 15.82
N LEU A 863 -3.11 28.10 16.14
CA LEU A 863 -2.36 27.14 16.93
C LEU A 863 -2.68 27.31 18.43
N TYR A 864 -3.11 26.23 19.08
CA TYR A 864 -3.41 26.23 20.51
C TYR A 864 -2.19 25.87 21.35
N HIS A 865 -1.58 24.72 21.07
CA HIS A 865 -0.40 24.32 21.83
C HIS A 865 0.52 23.35 21.11
N GLU A 866 1.73 23.27 21.65
CA GLU A 866 2.78 22.37 21.20
C GLU A 866 3.35 21.56 22.36
N HIS A 867 3.46 20.26 22.15
CA HIS A 867 4.26 19.37 23.00
C HIS A 867 5.42 18.83 22.18
N ILE A 868 6.63 19.26 22.52
CA ILE A 868 7.84 18.83 21.82
C ILE A 868 8.66 17.98 22.77
N ALA A 869 9.02 16.79 22.31
CA ALA A 869 9.82 15.83 23.05
C ALA A 869 11.02 15.37 22.22
N TRP A 870 12.13 15.12 22.92
CA TRP A 870 13.35 14.52 22.40
C TRP A 870 14.02 13.74 23.54
N ASP A 871 15.05 12.95 23.22
CA ASP A 871 15.83 12.26 24.24
C ASP A 871 17.03 13.11 24.70
N GLN A 872 17.00 13.57 25.95
CA GLN A 872 18.09 14.35 26.54
C GLN A 872 19.38 13.53 26.69
N ALA A 873 19.29 12.21 26.91
CA ALA A 873 20.46 11.37 27.02
C ALA A 873 21.22 11.32 25.70
N THR A 874 20.51 11.12 24.59
CA THR A 874 21.07 11.23 23.22
C THR A 874 21.79 12.56 23.00
N ALA A 875 21.19 13.68 23.42
CA ALA A 875 21.81 15.00 23.27
C ALA A 875 23.14 15.10 24.04
N LEU A 876 23.15 14.68 25.31
CA LEU A 876 24.37 14.71 26.14
C LEU A 876 25.46 13.75 25.64
N VAL A 877 25.10 12.58 25.10
CA VAL A 877 26.04 11.64 24.48
C VAL A 877 26.71 12.27 23.26
N GLN A 878 25.94 12.87 22.35
CA GLN A 878 26.49 13.50 21.13
C GLN A 878 27.39 14.71 21.47
N LEU A 879 27.08 15.43 22.55
CA LEU A 879 27.92 16.52 23.05
C LEU A 879 29.14 16.01 23.86
N GLY A 880 29.22 14.72 24.15
CA GLY A 880 30.24 14.09 24.99
C GLY A 880 30.25 14.60 26.43
N LEU A 881 29.07 14.91 26.96
CA LEU A 881 28.84 15.31 28.34
C LEU A 881 28.35 14.14 29.21
N LEU A 882 27.76 13.11 28.59
CA LEU A 882 27.40 11.87 29.26
C LEU A 882 28.48 10.81 29.03
N PRO A 883 29.14 10.30 30.09
CA PRO A 883 30.12 9.22 29.95
C PRO A 883 29.44 7.92 29.52
N GLU A 884 30.19 7.08 28.81
CA GLU A 884 29.69 5.79 28.31
C GLU A 884 29.43 4.77 29.44
N TYR A 885 30.18 4.89 30.54
CA TYR A 885 30.08 4.03 31.72
C TYR A 885 29.82 4.89 32.95
N LEU A 886 28.91 4.41 33.81
CA LEU A 886 28.59 5.02 35.10
C LEU A 886 28.74 4.01 36.23
N PRO A 887 29.12 4.45 37.44
CA PRO A 887 29.28 3.57 38.57
C PRO A 887 27.95 2.91 38.97
N PHE A 888 28.03 1.63 39.34
CA PHE A 888 26.93 0.82 39.83
C PHE A 888 27.20 0.40 41.27
N SER A 889 26.58 1.10 42.23
CA SER A 889 26.88 0.92 43.66
C SER A 889 26.08 -0.20 44.34
N TYR A 890 25.24 -0.94 43.61
CA TYR A 890 24.40 -1.99 44.18
C TYR A 890 25.02 -3.38 44.02
N PRO A 891 24.82 -4.30 44.99
CA PRO A 891 25.36 -5.66 44.88
C PRO A 891 24.70 -6.44 43.75
N ILE A 892 25.52 -7.19 43.00
CA ILE A 892 25.06 -8.06 41.91
C ILE A 892 25.07 -9.49 42.45
N GLU A 893 23.91 -10.15 42.47
CA GLU A 893 23.76 -11.51 43.01
C GLU A 893 24.31 -11.67 44.44
N GLY A 894 24.22 -10.61 45.25
CA GLY A 894 24.70 -10.59 46.64
C GLY A 894 26.21 -10.40 46.82
N LYS A 895 26.97 -10.12 45.75
CA LYS A 895 28.41 -9.84 45.80
C LYS A 895 28.70 -8.34 45.62
N THR A 896 29.63 -7.82 46.40
CA THR A 896 30.23 -6.49 46.20
C THR A 896 31.46 -6.60 45.30
N ALA A 897 31.86 -5.49 44.68
CA ALA A 897 33.10 -5.43 43.90
C ALA A 897 34.33 -5.78 44.76
N ALA A 898 35.39 -6.27 44.13
CA ALA A 898 36.63 -6.64 44.79
C ALA A 898 37.29 -5.42 45.45
N PRO A 899 38.16 -5.61 46.47
CA PRO A 899 38.83 -4.50 47.13
C PRO A 899 39.64 -3.63 46.16
N GLY A 900 39.33 -2.33 46.08
CA GLY A 900 39.95 -1.37 45.16
C GLY A 900 39.33 -1.32 43.75
N LYS A 901 38.13 -1.91 43.59
CA LYS A 901 37.36 -1.90 42.34
C LYS A 901 35.92 -1.49 42.61
N HIS A 902 35.26 -0.95 41.58
CA HIS A 902 33.83 -0.68 41.57
C HIS A 902 33.17 -1.32 40.34
N PHE A 903 31.86 -1.56 40.42
CA PHE A 903 31.10 -1.96 39.24
C PHE A 903 30.74 -0.73 38.42
N GLU A 904 30.73 -0.88 37.10
CA GLU A 904 30.22 0.11 36.16
C GLU A 904 29.25 -0.54 35.18
N TYR A 905 28.15 0.15 34.89
CA TYR A 905 27.24 -0.25 33.82
C TYR A 905 27.43 0.67 32.61
N ARG A 906 27.30 0.12 31.41
CA ARG A 906 27.24 0.93 30.19
C ARG A 906 25.91 1.65 30.14
N VAL A 907 25.93 2.96 29.99
CA VAL A 907 24.71 3.78 29.96
C VAL A 907 23.87 3.38 28.75
N PRO A 908 22.57 3.05 28.91
CA PRO A 908 21.70 2.61 27.83
C PRO A 908 21.20 3.81 27.00
N ALA A 909 22.13 4.60 26.46
CA ALA A 909 21.87 5.76 25.62
C ALA A 909 22.73 5.67 24.36
N ALA A 910 22.13 5.97 23.21
CA ALA A 910 22.80 6.01 21.92
C ALA A 910 22.99 7.47 21.45
N GLY A 911 23.97 7.71 20.59
CA GLY A 911 24.31 9.03 20.10
C GLY A 911 23.62 9.33 18.76
N VAL A 912 24.41 9.59 17.72
CA VAL A 912 23.91 9.92 16.38
C VAL A 912 23.17 8.75 15.71
N GLU A 913 23.38 7.53 16.22
CA GLU A 913 22.78 6.30 15.75
C GLU A 913 21.25 6.34 15.87
N THR A 914 20.69 7.06 16.87
CA THR A 914 19.24 7.19 17.03
C THR A 914 18.60 7.95 15.86
N ALA A 915 19.24 9.04 15.41
CA ALA A 915 18.81 9.79 14.24
C ALA A 915 18.96 8.98 12.95
N GLN A 916 20.06 8.22 12.80
CA GLN A 916 20.26 7.35 11.64
C GLN A 916 19.19 6.27 11.57
N LYS A 917 18.91 5.60 12.70
CA LYS A 917 17.91 4.53 12.80
C LYS A 917 16.50 5.02 12.51
N LEU A 918 16.17 6.27 12.88
CA LEU A 918 14.86 6.86 12.61
C LEU A 918 14.68 7.20 11.12
N ILE A 919 15.74 7.68 10.44
CA ILE A 919 15.70 7.99 8.99
C ILE A 919 15.72 6.71 8.15
N ASP A 920 16.54 5.75 8.54
CA ASP A 920 16.75 4.48 7.83
C ASP A 920 16.73 3.34 8.84
N GLU A 921 15.66 2.55 8.79
CA GLU A 921 15.43 1.43 9.70
C GLU A 921 16.52 0.35 9.61
N SER A 922 17.34 0.34 8.56
CA SER A 922 18.42 -0.63 8.34
C SER A 922 19.81 -0.12 8.73
N SER A 923 19.96 1.18 8.99
CA SER A 923 21.27 1.83 9.20
C SER A 923 22.00 1.42 10.47
N VAL A 924 21.25 1.10 11.53
CA VAL A 924 21.79 0.68 12.84
C VAL A 924 21.14 -0.63 13.24
N GLU A 925 21.93 -1.61 13.65
CA GLU A 925 21.43 -2.93 14.05
C GLU A 925 20.58 -2.82 15.33
N SER A 926 19.38 -3.38 15.28
CA SER A 926 18.51 -3.44 16.46
C SER A 926 19.10 -4.38 17.52
N ASN A 927 18.74 -4.18 18.79
CA ASN A 927 19.08 -5.05 19.93
C ASN A 927 20.54 -5.02 20.43
N GLN A 928 21.47 -4.26 19.83
CA GLN A 928 22.85 -4.19 20.31
C GLN A 928 22.95 -3.75 21.79
N MET A 929 22.08 -2.84 22.23
CA MET A 929 22.02 -2.38 23.63
C MET A 929 21.59 -3.47 24.61
N LEU A 930 20.92 -4.55 24.15
CA LEU A 930 20.54 -5.67 25.03
C LEU A 930 21.75 -6.50 25.49
N ALA A 931 22.89 -6.39 24.79
CA ALA A 931 24.12 -7.07 25.16
C ALA A 931 24.94 -6.30 26.23
N PHE A 932 24.48 -5.14 26.68
CA PHE A 932 25.22 -4.32 27.64
C PHE A 932 25.20 -4.99 29.01
N THR A 933 26.38 -5.41 29.47
CA THR A 933 26.56 -6.04 30.78
C THR A 933 27.34 -5.12 31.72
N ILE A 934 27.13 -5.33 33.02
CA ILE A 934 27.90 -4.65 34.05
C ILE A 934 29.33 -5.22 34.04
N ARG A 935 30.32 -4.33 34.15
CA ARG A 935 31.74 -4.67 34.25
C ARG A 935 32.31 -4.24 35.61
N GLU A 936 33.46 -4.78 35.95
CA GLU A 936 34.24 -4.35 37.12
C GLU A 936 35.42 -3.48 36.63
N ALA A 937 35.56 -2.29 37.19
CA ALA A 937 36.60 -1.31 36.87
C ALA A 937 37.45 -1.01 38.11
N ASP A 938 38.71 -0.66 37.90
CA ASP A 938 39.62 -0.27 38.98
C ASP A 938 39.30 1.16 39.43
N ASP A 939 39.43 1.42 40.75
CA ASP A 939 39.22 2.75 41.35
C ASP A 939 40.28 3.81 40.96
#